data_AF-A0A6J4M2Z3-F1
#
_entry.id   AF-A0A6J4M2Z3-F1
#
_cell.length_a   1.000
_cell.length_b   1.000
_cell.length_c   1.000
_cell.angle_alpha   90.00
_cell.angle_beta   90.00
_cell.angle_gamma   90.00
#
_symmetry.space_group_name_H-M   'P 1'
#
loop_
_entity.id
_entity.type
_entity.pdbx_description
1 polymer ?
#
loop_
_entity_poly.entity_id
_entity_poly.type
_entity_poly.pdbx_seq_one_letter_code
_entity_poly.pdbx_strand_id
1 'polypeptide(L)'
;GFFVFDLPWWHYVVNFALMTVVLGLVAAVVVHYLFGGIRLQSRGDKLSAEAQVQLSVLLGLFVLVKAVDYYLDRFDLTTDQGRRFTGINYTAYNAVLPSKTILTYIAVICAVLFFANVLRRTWLLPTVGLGLLVLSAILLGALWPGIVWQFQVRPSEPDKEQDFIARNIEATRAAYDVENVDEQPYNATVSVDEEDVQANTASLRGVRLIDPARTSQAFEQLQQVRGYYSVAPVLDVDRYQIEGTTRDVVLGVRELDQSGLVDSQRGWANEHTVYTHGFGVIAAYGNNRDAAGNPPPSNESAEPPWAEEDLPPRGELSDLTEKGYQPRIYFGEKSPTYSIVGKPDDGVDVELDIPEEEAASGERGNNTYDGEAGVGVGGVFNKALYALKFGEPNILLSNRVNENSKILYERHPRERVEKVAPWLTVDQDPYPAVVDGKVVWILDGYTTTDRYPNAERESFEEMTTDALAPITSYVTLPTDQINYMRNSVKAVVDAYDGSVTLYEWQEDPIVDAWSEAFPDVVQPRDSISDSLMEHLRYPEDMFKVQRHMLATYHVTEPQDFYKGTDFWKVPEDPADPANKQPPYRLSVQLPAAEATDEDGETISPAVGSGDEAAGAGGTEVAPVPEGSPKFSLTSVYVPTGRNNLASFISVDSEPTDDDGYGRIRILRLPDNTQVQGPSQIANTFAADDSIQTALFPIKQNSRVLYGNLLTLPVGGGLLYVQPVYALRESGQGAYPVLRFVLASFGENAGFGRTLNEALDDVLETGSFTEPGLDPGAGSPDPDGPPTTGTPEEVLDLLRQADAKYAEAQQALQGGDTVRWARLTSQAEDLFQQALDAAESAEGAGSGQSSG
;
A
#
# COMPACT_ATOMS: atom_id res chain seq x y z
N GLY A 1 -20.18 18.05 7.07
CA GLY A 1 -21.63 18.27 7.25
C GLY A 1 -22.32 18.81 5.99
N PHE A 2 -22.56 20.13 5.90
CA PHE A 2 -23.44 20.74 4.90
C PHE A 2 -23.19 20.34 3.44
N PHE A 3 -21.96 20.44 2.94
CA PHE A 3 -21.66 20.13 1.52
C PHE A 3 -21.70 18.64 1.18
N VAL A 4 -21.40 17.78 2.15
CA VAL A 4 -21.30 16.32 1.95
C VAL A 4 -22.66 15.64 2.10
N PHE A 5 -23.48 16.07 3.08
CA PHE A 5 -24.73 15.40 3.43
C PHE A 5 -25.98 16.24 3.12
N ASP A 6 -26.06 17.49 3.58
CA ASP A 6 -27.29 18.29 3.48
C ASP A 6 -27.56 18.76 2.05
N LEU A 7 -26.57 19.38 1.40
CA LEU A 7 -26.70 19.96 0.06
C LEU A 7 -27.12 18.92 -1.00
N PRO A 8 -26.51 17.71 -1.05
CA PRO A 8 -26.94 16.65 -1.97
C PRO A 8 -28.36 16.16 -1.69
N TRP A 9 -28.77 16.09 -0.43
CA TRP A 9 -30.14 15.76 -0.06
C TRP A 9 -31.12 16.83 -0.56
N TRP A 10 -30.81 18.11 -0.40
CA TRP A 10 -31.63 19.20 -0.93
C TRP A 10 -31.72 19.17 -2.46
N HIS A 11 -30.61 18.90 -3.14
CA HIS A 11 -30.60 18.68 -4.59
C HIS A 11 -31.46 17.49 -5.00
N TYR A 12 -31.40 16.36 -4.28
CA TYR A 12 -32.28 15.22 -4.52
C TYR A 12 -33.76 15.59 -4.39
N VAL A 13 -34.14 16.30 -3.32
CA VAL A 13 -35.52 16.76 -3.08
C VAL A 13 -35.99 17.70 -4.19
N VAL A 14 -35.16 18.66 -4.59
CA VAL A 14 -35.46 19.61 -5.68
C VAL A 14 -35.60 18.88 -7.02
N ASN A 15 -34.69 17.98 -7.36
CA ASN A 15 -34.74 17.19 -8.59
C ASN A 15 -35.98 16.29 -8.65
N PHE A 16 -36.29 15.60 -7.54
CA PHE A 16 -37.49 14.78 -7.42
C PHE A 16 -38.76 15.63 -7.56
N ALA A 17 -38.83 16.78 -6.89
CA ALA A 17 -39.96 17.70 -7.00
C ALA A 17 -40.12 18.24 -8.43
N LEU A 18 -39.02 18.62 -9.07
CA LEU A 18 -39.02 19.13 -10.44
C LEU A 18 -39.50 18.05 -11.43
N MET A 19 -38.99 16.82 -11.32
CA MET A 19 -39.42 15.71 -12.17
C MET A 19 -40.90 15.38 -11.96
N THR A 20 -41.37 15.36 -10.71
CA THR A 20 -42.78 15.15 -10.36
C THR A 20 -43.68 16.22 -10.98
N VAL A 21 -43.30 17.50 -10.88
CA VAL A 21 -44.06 18.61 -11.45
C VAL A 21 -44.05 18.58 -12.97
N VAL A 22 -42.93 18.25 -13.61
CA VAL A 22 -42.82 18.12 -15.08
C VAL A 22 -43.69 16.98 -15.60
N LEU A 23 -43.61 15.79 -14.99
CA LEU A 23 -44.46 14.65 -15.36
C LEU A 23 -45.94 14.98 -15.13
N GLY A 24 -46.26 15.64 -14.01
CA GLY A 24 -47.61 16.13 -13.72
C GLY A 24 -48.10 17.15 -14.76
N LEU A 25 -47.23 18.07 -15.20
CA LEU A 25 -47.52 19.06 -16.24
C LEU A 25 -47.78 18.38 -17.58
N VAL A 26 -46.94 17.43 -17.99
CA VAL A 26 -47.12 16.66 -19.24
C VAL A 26 -48.42 15.88 -19.18
N ALA A 27 -48.68 15.16 -18.09
CA ALA A 27 -49.93 14.42 -17.90
C ALA A 27 -51.15 15.35 -17.94
N ALA A 28 -51.08 16.51 -17.29
CA ALA A 28 -52.16 17.50 -17.31
C ALA A 28 -52.40 18.04 -18.73
N VAL A 29 -51.34 18.37 -19.48
CA VAL A 29 -51.45 18.80 -20.88
C VAL A 29 -52.11 17.73 -21.74
N VAL A 30 -51.68 16.46 -21.62
CA VAL A 30 -52.23 15.34 -22.38
C VAL A 30 -53.71 15.10 -22.04
N VAL A 31 -54.06 15.06 -20.75
CA VAL A 31 -55.44 14.86 -20.30
C VAL A 31 -56.32 16.01 -20.78
N HIS A 32 -55.91 17.27 -20.58
CA HIS A 32 -56.70 18.40 -21.06
C HIS A 32 -56.78 18.45 -22.58
N TYR A 33 -55.78 17.98 -23.32
CA TYR A 33 -55.88 17.84 -24.77
C TYR A 33 -56.89 16.77 -25.18
N LEU A 34 -56.80 15.55 -24.61
CA LEU A 34 -57.67 14.41 -24.94
C LEU A 34 -59.14 14.67 -24.56
N PHE A 35 -59.39 15.31 -23.42
CA PHE A 35 -60.73 15.61 -22.92
C PHE A 35 -61.24 17.01 -23.36
N GLY A 36 -60.52 17.69 -24.25
CA GLY A 36 -60.99 18.92 -24.90
C GLY A 36 -60.93 20.20 -24.05
N GLY A 37 -60.17 20.19 -22.96
CA GLY A 37 -59.77 21.36 -22.16
C GLY A 37 -58.70 22.23 -22.85
N ILE A 38 -57.90 21.67 -23.77
CA ILE A 38 -57.01 22.41 -24.69
C ILE A 38 -57.52 22.22 -26.12
N ARG A 39 -57.84 23.31 -26.83
CA ARG A 39 -58.38 23.27 -28.20
C ARG A 39 -57.52 24.08 -29.16
N LEU A 40 -56.85 23.41 -30.10
CA LEU A 40 -55.90 24.03 -31.04
C LEU A 40 -56.55 24.83 -32.19
N GLN A 41 -57.81 24.52 -32.56
CA GLN A 41 -58.52 25.13 -33.70
C GLN A 41 -59.77 25.94 -33.30
N SER A 42 -59.73 26.61 -32.15
CA SER A 42 -60.82 27.47 -31.66
C SER A 42 -60.65 28.94 -32.08
N ARG A 43 -61.73 29.61 -32.51
CA ARG A 43 -61.78 31.08 -32.74
C ARG A 43 -61.96 31.89 -31.42
N GLY A 44 -62.23 31.23 -30.29
CA GLY A 44 -62.38 31.81 -28.95
C GLY A 44 -61.28 31.34 -27.98
N ASP A 45 -61.56 31.31 -26.68
CA ASP A 45 -60.58 30.85 -25.67
C ASP A 45 -60.08 29.42 -25.98
N LYS A 46 -58.75 29.27 -25.95
CA LYS A 46 -58.05 28.03 -26.34
C LYS A 46 -57.87 27.04 -25.18
N LEU A 47 -58.13 27.48 -23.95
CA LEU A 47 -58.01 26.71 -22.70
C LEU A 47 -59.31 26.85 -21.90
N SER A 48 -59.79 25.76 -21.29
CA SER A 48 -60.87 25.83 -20.31
C SER A 48 -60.39 26.49 -19.02
N ALA A 49 -61.32 26.96 -18.17
CA ALA A 49 -60.97 27.59 -16.90
C ALA A 49 -60.22 26.61 -15.98
N GLU A 50 -60.64 25.34 -15.98
CA GLU A 50 -60.04 24.27 -15.19
C GLU A 50 -58.63 23.94 -15.68
N ALA A 51 -58.46 23.83 -17.02
CA ALA A 51 -57.15 23.61 -17.64
C ALA A 51 -56.21 24.78 -17.34
N GLN A 52 -56.71 26.01 -17.41
CA GLN A 52 -55.93 27.21 -17.12
C GLN A 52 -55.45 27.24 -15.66
N VAL A 53 -56.30 26.90 -14.69
CA VAL A 53 -55.91 26.86 -13.27
C VAL A 53 -54.85 25.78 -13.05
N GLN A 54 -55.11 24.55 -13.50
CA GLN A 54 -54.18 23.44 -13.26
C GLN A 54 -52.82 23.67 -13.91
N LEU A 55 -52.78 24.13 -15.17
CA LEU A 55 -51.53 24.45 -15.86
C LEU A 55 -50.79 25.62 -15.21
N SER A 56 -51.50 26.66 -14.75
CA SER A 56 -50.87 27.81 -14.07
C SER A 56 -50.26 27.41 -12.73
N VAL A 57 -50.93 26.55 -11.95
CA VAL A 57 -50.40 26.04 -10.68
C VAL A 57 -49.17 25.18 -10.93
N LEU A 58 -49.21 24.26 -11.89
CA LEU A 58 -48.06 23.39 -12.21
C LEU A 58 -46.87 24.18 -12.76
N LEU A 59 -47.09 25.16 -13.65
CA LEU A 59 -46.03 26.05 -14.13
C LEU A 59 -45.49 26.95 -13.01
N GLY A 60 -46.35 27.46 -12.13
CA GLY A 60 -45.93 28.25 -10.96
C GLY A 60 -45.07 27.44 -10.00
N LEU A 61 -45.46 26.19 -9.71
CA LEU A 61 -44.67 25.26 -8.91
C LEU A 61 -43.34 24.92 -9.59
N PHE A 62 -43.34 24.67 -10.90
CA PHE A 62 -42.10 24.42 -11.65
C PHE A 62 -41.11 25.58 -11.51
N VAL A 63 -41.57 26.81 -11.74
CA VAL A 63 -40.72 28.00 -11.63
C VAL A 63 -40.28 28.25 -10.19
N LEU A 64 -41.13 27.95 -9.19
CA LEU A 64 -40.79 28.08 -7.79
C LEU A 64 -39.71 27.08 -7.37
N VAL A 65 -39.84 25.81 -7.78
CA VAL A 65 -38.81 24.78 -7.54
C VAL A 65 -37.51 25.20 -8.24
N LYS A 66 -37.59 25.75 -9.45
CA LYS A 66 -36.42 26.35 -10.14
C LYS A 66 -35.80 27.55 -9.43
N ALA A 67 -36.57 28.30 -8.64
CA ALA A 67 -35.98 29.36 -7.81
C ALA A 67 -35.15 28.78 -6.66
N VAL A 68 -35.61 27.68 -6.04
CA VAL A 68 -34.85 26.96 -5.01
C VAL A 68 -33.60 26.33 -5.61
N ASP A 69 -33.71 25.73 -6.80
CA ASP A 69 -32.59 25.21 -7.60
C ASP A 69 -31.50 26.28 -7.76
N TYR A 70 -31.83 27.47 -8.30
CA TYR A 70 -30.87 28.58 -8.43
C TYR A 70 -30.24 29.05 -7.12
N TYR A 71 -30.93 28.89 -5.99
CA TYR A 71 -30.40 29.24 -4.69
C TYR A 71 -29.36 28.20 -4.21
N LEU A 72 -29.65 26.91 -4.37
CA LEU A 72 -28.74 25.82 -4.01
C LEU A 72 -27.50 25.78 -4.89
N ASP A 73 -27.70 25.99 -6.19
CA ASP A 73 -26.69 26.14 -7.24
C ASP A 73 -25.52 27.09 -6.90
N ARG A 74 -25.73 28.03 -5.96
CA ARG A 74 -24.70 28.97 -5.49
C ARG A 74 -23.62 28.28 -4.66
N PHE A 75 -23.97 27.22 -3.95
CA PHE A 75 -23.05 26.46 -3.10
C PHE A 75 -22.19 25.50 -3.91
N ASP A 76 -22.72 24.97 -5.02
CA ASP A 76 -21.99 24.08 -5.93
C ASP A 76 -20.76 24.76 -6.58
N LEU A 77 -20.76 26.10 -6.64
CA LEU A 77 -19.60 26.88 -7.14
C LEU A 77 -18.30 26.57 -6.38
N THR A 78 -18.39 26.07 -5.14
CA THR A 78 -17.23 25.66 -4.34
C THR A 78 -16.58 24.37 -4.81
N THR A 79 -17.25 23.60 -5.67
CA THR A 79 -16.78 22.30 -6.16
C THR A 79 -16.76 22.24 -7.69
N ASP A 80 -17.03 23.37 -8.36
CA ASP A 80 -16.98 23.47 -9.82
C ASP A 80 -15.54 23.35 -10.33
N GLN A 81 -15.31 22.48 -11.32
CA GLN A 81 -14.01 22.37 -11.99
C GLN A 81 -13.75 23.63 -12.81
N GLY A 82 -12.79 24.45 -12.37
CA GLY A 82 -12.30 25.59 -13.12
C GLY A 82 -11.30 25.21 -14.20
N ARG A 83 -10.69 26.23 -14.82
CA ARG A 83 -9.64 26.02 -15.84
C ARG A 83 -8.29 25.61 -15.25
N ARG A 84 -7.99 26.05 -14.02
CA ARG A 84 -6.69 25.82 -13.35
C ARG A 84 -6.82 25.07 -12.05
N PHE A 85 -7.92 25.27 -11.35
CA PHE A 85 -8.17 24.67 -10.06
C PHE A 85 -9.68 24.49 -9.87
N THR A 86 -10.04 23.61 -8.95
CA THR A 86 -11.42 23.35 -8.53
C THR A 86 -11.87 24.34 -7.46
N GLY A 87 -13.06 24.90 -7.65
CA GLY A 87 -13.70 25.81 -6.69
C GLY A 87 -13.95 27.21 -7.22
N ILE A 88 -14.28 28.13 -6.30
CA ILE A 88 -14.71 29.48 -6.66
C ILE A 88 -13.51 30.27 -7.19
N ASN A 89 -13.53 30.64 -8.47
CA ASN A 89 -12.61 31.60 -9.07
C ASN A 89 -13.17 33.04 -9.07
N TYR A 90 -12.36 34.02 -9.49
CA TYR A 90 -12.77 35.42 -9.52
C TYR A 90 -14.07 35.65 -10.32
N THR A 91 -14.20 34.99 -11.47
CA THR A 91 -15.38 35.12 -12.34
C THR A 91 -16.62 34.52 -11.68
N ALA A 92 -16.48 33.36 -11.03
CA ALA A 92 -17.55 32.71 -10.31
C ALA A 92 -18.05 33.58 -9.16
N TYR A 93 -17.15 34.15 -8.37
CA TYR A 93 -17.50 35.02 -7.24
C TYR A 93 -18.15 36.35 -7.67
N ASN A 94 -17.59 37.03 -8.67
CA ASN A 94 -18.03 38.39 -9.04
C ASN A 94 -19.11 38.43 -10.12
N ALA A 95 -19.29 37.35 -10.89
CA ALA A 95 -20.27 37.30 -11.98
C ALA A 95 -21.33 36.21 -11.76
N VAL A 96 -20.92 34.96 -11.56
CA VAL A 96 -21.87 33.82 -11.53
C VAL A 96 -22.72 33.83 -10.27
N LEU A 97 -22.11 34.04 -9.10
CA LEU A 97 -22.81 34.06 -7.81
C LEU A 97 -23.89 35.18 -7.74
N PRO A 98 -23.59 36.45 -8.13
CA PRO A 98 -24.62 37.47 -8.28
C PRO A 98 -25.70 37.11 -9.29
N SER A 99 -25.32 36.54 -10.44
CA SER A 99 -26.28 36.11 -11.47
C SER A 99 -27.27 35.08 -10.94
N LYS A 100 -26.80 34.01 -10.27
CA LYS A 100 -27.66 32.98 -9.64
C LYS A 100 -28.58 33.59 -8.57
N THR A 101 -28.07 34.55 -7.80
CA THR A 101 -28.86 35.30 -6.80
C THR A 101 -29.98 36.11 -7.45
N ILE A 102 -29.70 36.84 -8.54
CA ILE A 102 -30.71 37.63 -9.26
C ILE A 102 -31.76 36.71 -9.90
N LEU A 103 -31.33 35.60 -10.52
CA LEU A 103 -32.23 34.62 -11.14
C LEU A 103 -33.19 33.99 -10.14
N THR A 104 -32.72 33.70 -8.92
CA THR A 104 -33.57 33.23 -7.81
C THR A 104 -34.75 34.19 -7.58
N TYR A 105 -34.48 35.49 -7.42
CA TYR A 105 -35.53 36.48 -7.18
C TYR A 105 -36.47 36.68 -8.39
N ILE A 106 -35.93 36.68 -9.62
CA ILE A 106 -36.75 36.77 -10.84
C ILE A 106 -37.68 35.55 -10.94
N ALA A 107 -37.17 34.35 -10.65
CA ALA A 107 -37.96 33.12 -10.67
C ALA A 107 -39.08 33.15 -9.62
N VAL A 108 -38.81 33.60 -8.39
CA VAL A 108 -39.87 33.78 -7.36
C VAL A 108 -40.96 34.73 -7.85
N ILE A 109 -40.59 35.88 -8.44
CA ILE A 109 -41.56 36.83 -8.99
C ILE A 109 -42.40 36.17 -10.09
N CYS A 110 -41.77 35.42 -11.00
CA CYS A 110 -42.46 34.71 -12.07
C CYS A 110 -43.42 33.63 -11.53
N ALA A 111 -43.02 32.87 -10.53
CA ALA A 111 -43.90 31.90 -9.86
C ALA A 111 -45.13 32.58 -9.25
N VAL A 112 -44.95 33.72 -8.57
CA VAL A 112 -46.06 34.52 -8.04
C VAL A 112 -47.00 35.00 -9.15
N LEU A 113 -46.48 35.39 -10.32
CA LEU A 113 -47.31 35.76 -11.47
C LEU A 113 -48.14 34.58 -11.99
N PHE A 114 -47.58 33.37 -12.06
CA PHE A 114 -48.32 32.16 -12.41
C PHE A 114 -49.43 31.85 -11.40
N PHE A 115 -49.18 31.96 -10.09
CA PHE A 115 -50.21 31.78 -9.08
C PHE A 115 -51.28 32.89 -9.14
N ALA A 116 -50.90 34.14 -9.42
CA ALA A 116 -51.85 35.24 -9.59
C ALA A 116 -52.75 35.06 -10.84
N ASN A 117 -52.30 34.33 -11.86
CA ASN A 117 -53.11 33.99 -13.03
C ASN A 117 -54.34 33.15 -12.68
N VAL A 118 -54.29 32.36 -11.60
CA VAL A 118 -55.44 31.59 -11.10
C VAL A 118 -56.62 32.50 -10.77
N LEU A 119 -56.33 33.69 -10.24
CA LEU A 119 -57.34 34.69 -9.85
C LEU A 119 -57.70 35.64 -11.00
N ARG A 120 -56.70 36.14 -11.74
CA ARG A 120 -56.90 37.16 -12.78
C ARG A 120 -57.23 36.62 -14.16
N ARG A 121 -56.99 35.33 -14.40
CA ARG A 121 -57.27 34.61 -15.66
C ARG A 121 -56.65 35.26 -16.92
N THR A 122 -55.50 35.93 -16.80
CA THR A 122 -54.76 36.54 -17.92
C THR A 122 -53.35 35.96 -18.11
N TRP A 123 -53.12 35.28 -19.24
CA TRP A 123 -51.82 34.65 -19.56
C TRP A 123 -50.70 35.63 -19.94
N LEU A 124 -51.01 36.91 -20.14
CA LEU A 124 -50.03 37.90 -20.59
C LEU A 124 -48.88 38.08 -19.59
N LEU A 125 -49.20 38.30 -18.30
CA LEU A 125 -48.18 38.58 -17.28
C LEU A 125 -47.28 37.38 -16.99
N PRO A 126 -47.80 36.14 -16.80
CA PRO A 126 -46.94 34.97 -16.59
C PRO A 126 -46.06 34.65 -17.79
N THR A 127 -46.58 34.80 -19.02
CA THR A 127 -45.81 34.50 -20.24
C THR A 127 -44.69 35.51 -20.46
N VAL A 128 -44.96 36.81 -20.24
CA VAL A 128 -43.92 37.84 -20.30
C VAL A 128 -42.88 37.63 -19.20
N GLY A 129 -43.31 37.31 -17.97
CA GLY A 129 -42.42 36.98 -16.86
C GLY A 129 -41.50 35.80 -17.20
N LEU A 130 -42.07 34.70 -17.71
CA LEU A 130 -41.29 33.53 -18.14
C LEU A 130 -40.31 33.87 -19.27
N GLY A 131 -40.74 34.66 -20.26
CA GLY A 131 -39.87 35.11 -21.34
C GLY A 131 -38.70 35.97 -20.84
N LEU A 132 -38.97 36.85 -19.87
CA LEU A 132 -37.93 37.64 -19.19
C LEU A 132 -37.00 36.76 -18.35
N LEU A 133 -37.52 35.76 -17.62
CA LEU A 133 -36.69 34.81 -16.87
C LEU A 133 -35.71 34.08 -17.80
N VAL A 134 -36.21 33.56 -18.94
CA VAL A 134 -35.37 32.87 -19.93
C VAL A 134 -34.32 33.82 -20.52
N LEU A 135 -34.72 35.04 -20.89
CA LEU A 135 -33.79 36.05 -21.39
C LEU A 135 -32.73 36.42 -20.35
N SER A 136 -33.14 36.66 -19.10
CA SER A 136 -32.26 36.94 -17.97
C SER A 136 -31.32 35.77 -17.69
N ALA A 137 -31.77 34.52 -17.77
CA ALA A 137 -30.94 33.35 -17.58
C ALA A 137 -29.82 33.28 -18.64
N ILE A 138 -30.12 33.57 -19.89
CA ILE A 138 -29.11 33.62 -20.97
C ILE A 138 -28.12 34.77 -20.75
N LEU A 139 -28.64 35.97 -20.46
CA LEU A 139 -27.80 37.16 -20.27
C LEU A 139 -26.91 37.07 -19.03
N LEU A 140 -27.47 36.68 -17.89
CA LEU A 140 -26.77 36.62 -16.60
C LEU A 140 -25.96 35.33 -16.43
N GLY A 141 -26.45 34.20 -16.94
CA GLY A 141 -25.81 32.90 -16.78
C GLY A 141 -24.68 32.63 -17.77
N ALA A 142 -24.81 33.05 -19.04
CA ALA A 142 -23.82 32.74 -20.07
C ALA A 142 -23.04 33.99 -20.53
N LEU A 143 -23.73 35.09 -20.83
CA LEU A 143 -23.10 36.25 -21.45
C LEU A 143 -22.27 37.07 -20.45
N TRP A 144 -22.83 37.35 -19.26
CA TRP A 144 -22.18 38.20 -18.25
C TRP A 144 -20.85 37.63 -17.73
N PRO A 145 -20.73 36.34 -17.33
CA PRO A 145 -19.45 35.76 -16.90
C PRO A 145 -18.38 35.83 -17.99
N GLY A 146 -18.75 35.59 -19.25
CA GLY A 146 -17.84 35.69 -20.39
C GLY A 146 -17.28 37.11 -20.59
N ILE A 147 -18.11 38.15 -20.36
CA ILE A 147 -17.67 39.55 -20.41
C ILE A 147 -16.68 39.85 -19.27
N VAL A 148 -17.01 39.46 -18.03
CA VAL A 148 -16.13 39.68 -16.88
C VAL A 148 -14.79 38.97 -17.09
N TRP A 149 -14.80 37.73 -17.55
CA TRP A 149 -13.58 36.99 -17.83
C TRP A 149 -12.72 37.65 -18.91
N GLN A 150 -13.32 38.00 -20.06
CA GLN A 150 -12.58 38.53 -21.22
C GLN A 150 -11.98 39.93 -20.95
N PHE A 151 -12.68 40.79 -20.22
CA PHE A 151 -12.29 42.19 -20.05
C PHE A 151 -11.71 42.54 -18.68
N GLN A 152 -11.98 41.77 -17.63
CA GLN A 152 -11.45 42.06 -16.29
C GLN A 152 -10.42 41.02 -15.81
N VAL A 153 -10.66 39.73 -16.07
CA VAL A 153 -9.79 38.66 -15.54
C VAL A 153 -8.60 38.43 -16.47
N ARG A 154 -8.85 38.09 -17.74
CA ARG A 154 -7.80 37.72 -18.70
C ARG A 154 -6.62 38.70 -18.81
N PRO A 155 -6.79 40.04 -18.73
CA PRO A 155 -5.66 40.99 -18.81
C PRO A 155 -4.76 41.02 -17.58
N SER A 156 -5.28 40.68 -16.40
CA SER A 156 -4.58 40.77 -15.11
C SER A 156 -4.92 39.53 -14.27
N GLU A 157 -4.86 38.37 -14.89
CA GLU A 157 -5.36 37.13 -14.32
C GLU A 157 -4.59 36.67 -13.07
N PRO A 158 -3.23 36.72 -13.02
CA PRO A 158 -2.49 36.37 -11.81
C PRO A 158 -2.93 37.20 -10.60
N ASP A 159 -3.08 38.51 -10.78
CA ASP A 159 -3.47 39.44 -9.71
C ASP A 159 -4.94 39.24 -9.27
N LYS A 160 -5.82 38.86 -10.19
CA LYS A 160 -7.26 38.69 -9.92
C LYS A 160 -7.60 37.36 -9.30
N GLU A 161 -6.86 36.31 -9.64
CA GLU A 161 -7.09 34.95 -9.13
C GLU A 161 -6.29 34.66 -7.85
N GLN A 162 -5.34 35.53 -7.45
CA GLN A 162 -4.44 35.33 -6.31
C GLN A 162 -5.15 34.84 -5.03
N ASP A 163 -6.17 35.57 -4.56
CA ASP A 163 -6.90 35.21 -3.32
C ASP A 163 -7.67 33.89 -3.45
N PHE A 164 -8.10 33.54 -4.65
CA PHE A 164 -8.86 32.31 -4.91
C PHE A 164 -7.93 31.10 -5.02
N ILE A 165 -6.76 31.29 -5.63
CA ILE A 165 -5.67 30.31 -5.64
C ILE A 165 -5.22 30.04 -4.20
N ALA A 166 -5.01 31.08 -3.37
CA ALA A 166 -4.63 30.91 -1.97
C ALA A 166 -5.62 30.04 -1.19
N ARG A 167 -6.94 30.29 -1.36
CA ARG A 167 -7.99 29.48 -0.71
C ARG A 167 -8.04 28.05 -1.23
N ASN A 168 -7.79 27.85 -2.52
CA ASN A 168 -7.73 26.51 -3.09
C ASN A 168 -6.50 25.75 -2.60
N ILE A 169 -5.33 26.39 -2.50
CA ILE A 169 -4.12 25.80 -1.90
C ILE A 169 -4.40 25.39 -0.46
N GLU A 170 -4.94 26.29 0.37
CA GLU A 170 -5.30 26.02 1.77
C GLU A 170 -6.31 24.86 1.87
N ALA A 171 -7.42 24.94 1.12
CA ALA A 171 -8.46 23.92 1.16
C ALA A 171 -7.97 22.56 0.66
N THR A 172 -7.13 22.51 -0.38
CA THR A 172 -6.60 21.27 -0.93
C THR A 172 -5.60 20.63 0.03
N ARG A 173 -4.70 21.42 0.60
CA ARG A 173 -3.74 20.91 1.60
C ARG A 173 -4.45 20.36 2.83
N ALA A 174 -5.51 21.02 3.27
CA ALA A 174 -6.37 20.51 4.33
C ALA A 174 -7.11 19.25 3.92
N ALA A 175 -7.80 19.25 2.77
CA ALA A 175 -8.64 18.12 2.38
C ALA A 175 -7.87 16.82 2.15
N TYR A 176 -6.59 16.89 1.82
CA TYR A 176 -5.72 15.72 1.62
C TYR A 176 -4.71 15.48 2.75
N ASP A 177 -4.81 16.23 3.86
CA ASP A 177 -3.94 16.08 5.03
C ASP A 177 -2.44 16.27 4.70
N VAL A 178 -2.12 17.30 3.92
CA VAL A 178 -0.75 17.66 3.49
C VAL A 178 -0.38 19.09 3.87
N GLU A 179 -1.06 19.64 4.87
CA GLU A 179 -0.81 20.99 5.40
C GLU A 179 0.41 21.03 6.33
N ASN A 180 0.58 19.99 7.16
CA ASN A 180 1.63 19.86 8.17
C ASN A 180 2.82 19.04 7.65
N VAL A 181 3.52 19.58 6.66
CA VAL A 181 4.73 18.95 6.10
C VAL A 181 5.98 19.63 6.65
N ASP A 182 6.92 18.82 7.12
CA ASP A 182 8.23 19.27 7.60
C ASP A 182 9.21 19.28 6.42
N GLU A 183 9.30 20.40 5.71
CA GLU A 183 10.21 20.60 4.58
C GLU A 183 11.51 21.24 5.06
N GLN A 184 12.64 20.58 4.77
CA GLN A 184 13.97 21.05 5.15
C GLN A 184 14.91 21.06 3.94
N PRO A 185 15.73 22.11 3.75
CA PRO A 185 16.80 22.10 2.76
C PRO A 185 17.79 20.96 3.04
N TYR A 186 18.17 20.24 2.00
CA TYR A 186 19.10 19.12 2.09
C TYR A 186 20.24 19.28 1.08
N ASN A 187 21.35 19.85 1.54
CA ASN A 187 22.55 20.06 0.73
C ASN A 187 23.32 18.76 0.57
N ALA A 188 22.79 17.85 -0.26
CA ALA A 188 23.35 16.53 -0.49
C ALA A 188 24.82 16.60 -0.95
N THR A 189 25.69 15.89 -0.25
CA THR A 189 27.07 15.64 -0.69
C THR A 189 27.07 14.62 -1.82
N VAL A 190 28.01 14.77 -2.76
CA VAL A 190 28.23 13.83 -3.89
C VAL A 190 29.46 12.95 -3.69
N SER A 191 30.13 13.10 -2.55
CA SER A 191 31.24 12.27 -2.09
C SER A 191 30.86 11.71 -0.72
N VAL A 192 31.16 10.44 -0.50
CA VAL A 192 30.96 9.75 0.77
C VAL A 192 32.32 9.31 1.29
N ASP A 193 32.59 9.60 2.55
CA ASP A 193 33.75 9.05 3.26
C ASP A 193 33.30 7.89 4.16
N GLU A 194 34.23 7.01 4.54
CA GLU A 194 33.94 5.80 5.34
C GLU A 194 33.26 6.12 6.68
N GLU A 195 33.64 7.24 7.31
CA GLU A 195 33.07 7.72 8.58
C GLU A 195 31.57 8.04 8.45
N ASP A 196 31.14 8.59 7.31
CA ASP A 196 29.75 8.91 7.03
C ASP A 196 28.89 7.64 6.87
N VAL A 197 29.44 6.60 6.26
CA VAL A 197 28.77 5.29 6.14
C VAL A 197 28.69 4.60 7.50
N GLN A 198 29.79 4.61 8.27
CA GLN A 198 29.82 4.04 9.62
C GLN A 198 28.81 4.71 10.55
N ALA A 199 28.70 6.04 10.53
CA ALA A 199 27.74 6.80 11.32
C ALA A 199 26.27 6.46 11.02
N ASN A 200 25.99 5.89 9.84
CA ASN A 200 24.66 5.54 9.37
C ASN A 200 24.42 4.02 9.27
N THR A 201 25.27 3.20 9.89
CA THR A 201 25.19 1.73 9.83
C THR A 201 23.81 1.18 10.25
N ALA A 202 23.15 1.83 11.21
CA ALA A 202 21.81 1.42 11.66
C ALA A 202 20.77 1.46 10.51
N SER A 203 20.79 2.52 9.68
CA SER A 203 19.94 2.62 8.48
C SER A 203 20.29 1.58 7.44
N LEU A 204 21.59 1.29 7.26
CA LEU A 204 22.06 0.32 6.27
C LEU A 204 21.63 -1.11 6.62
N ARG A 205 21.52 -1.45 7.92
CA ARG A 205 20.98 -2.73 8.39
C ARG A 205 19.48 -2.89 8.11
N GLY A 206 18.73 -1.78 8.03
CA GLY A 206 17.30 -1.73 7.72
C GLY A 206 16.97 -1.71 6.23
N VAL A 207 17.98 -1.71 5.34
CA VAL A 207 17.74 -1.70 3.89
C VAL A 207 17.17 -3.05 3.46
N ARG A 208 15.92 -3.03 2.98
CA ARG A 208 15.26 -4.21 2.44
C ARG A 208 15.86 -4.60 1.09
N LEU A 209 16.52 -5.75 1.04
CA LEU A 209 17.09 -6.35 -0.17
C LEU A 209 16.16 -7.38 -0.83
N ILE A 210 15.22 -7.95 -0.06
CA ILE A 210 14.16 -8.81 -0.60
C ILE A 210 13.07 -7.91 -1.19
N ASP A 211 13.00 -7.85 -2.52
CA ASP A 211 11.94 -7.16 -3.24
C ASP A 211 10.66 -8.01 -3.24
N PRO A 212 9.56 -7.55 -2.61
CA PRO A 212 8.33 -8.31 -2.51
C PRO A 212 7.71 -8.69 -3.87
N ALA A 213 7.90 -7.84 -4.89
CA ALA A 213 7.35 -8.07 -6.23
C ALA A 213 8.21 -8.99 -7.10
N ARG A 214 9.47 -9.25 -6.71
CA ARG A 214 10.39 -10.14 -7.45
C ARG A 214 10.56 -11.49 -6.80
N THR A 215 10.22 -11.63 -5.52
CA THR A 215 10.51 -12.84 -4.73
C THR A 215 9.31 -13.72 -4.43
N SER A 216 8.08 -13.29 -4.75
CA SER A 216 6.85 -14.10 -4.63
C SER A 216 7.00 -15.51 -5.25
N GLN A 217 7.55 -15.61 -6.47
CA GLN A 217 7.76 -16.91 -7.11
C GLN A 217 8.78 -17.80 -6.37
N ALA A 218 9.78 -17.20 -5.72
CA ALA A 218 10.74 -17.94 -4.91
C ALA A 218 10.08 -18.46 -3.62
N PHE A 219 9.26 -17.63 -2.96
CA PHE A 219 8.43 -18.05 -1.82
C PHE A 219 7.52 -19.21 -2.22
N GLU A 220 6.81 -19.09 -3.34
CA GLU A 220 5.96 -20.17 -3.83
C GLU A 220 6.78 -21.43 -4.07
N GLN A 221 7.82 -21.41 -4.91
CA GLN A 221 8.54 -22.63 -5.28
C GLN A 221 9.26 -23.32 -4.11
N LEU A 222 9.79 -22.55 -3.16
CA LEU A 222 10.52 -23.10 -2.02
C LEU A 222 9.59 -23.59 -0.91
N GLN A 223 8.41 -22.96 -0.74
CA GLN A 223 7.56 -23.15 0.43
C GLN A 223 6.13 -23.63 0.11
N GLN A 224 5.73 -23.83 -1.16
CA GLN A 224 4.39 -24.29 -1.56
C GLN A 224 4.03 -25.63 -0.93
N VAL A 225 4.99 -26.55 -0.91
CA VAL A 225 4.86 -28.00 -0.66
C VAL A 225 3.96 -28.74 -1.68
N ARG A 226 2.86 -28.14 -2.15
CA ARG A 226 1.90 -28.71 -3.11
C ARG A 226 1.34 -27.65 -4.06
N GLY A 227 1.04 -28.08 -5.29
CA GLY A 227 0.57 -27.20 -6.38
C GLY A 227 -0.72 -26.43 -6.10
N TYR A 228 -1.52 -26.84 -5.12
CA TYR A 228 -2.78 -26.17 -4.76
C TYR A 228 -2.64 -25.10 -3.68
N TYR A 229 -1.43 -24.86 -3.16
CA TYR A 229 -1.14 -23.64 -2.40
C TYR A 229 -0.51 -22.60 -3.31
N SER A 230 -0.68 -21.33 -3.02
CA SER A 230 0.03 -20.26 -3.73
C SER A 230 0.16 -19.06 -2.81
N VAL A 231 1.01 -18.11 -3.18
CA VAL A 231 1.14 -16.83 -2.47
C VAL A 231 0.66 -15.67 -3.36
N ALA A 232 0.49 -14.49 -2.76
CA ALA A 232 0.17 -13.28 -3.49
C ALA A 232 1.29 -12.93 -4.50
N PRO A 233 0.97 -12.39 -5.70
CA PRO A 233 1.98 -12.00 -6.69
C PRO A 233 2.97 -10.94 -6.21
N VAL A 234 2.52 -10.07 -5.31
CA VAL A 234 3.33 -9.11 -4.57
C VAL A 234 3.19 -9.49 -3.10
N LEU A 235 4.32 -9.65 -2.41
CA LEU A 235 4.34 -9.99 -0.98
C LEU A 235 4.21 -8.73 -0.12
N ASP A 236 3.89 -8.92 1.16
CA ASP A 236 3.76 -7.84 2.13
C ASP A 236 5.03 -7.60 2.92
N VAL A 237 5.16 -6.39 3.47
CA VAL A 237 6.28 -6.02 4.36
C VAL A 237 5.75 -5.55 5.70
N ASP A 238 6.24 -6.17 6.76
CA ASP A 238 5.82 -5.86 8.12
C ASP A 238 7.01 -5.91 9.08
N ARG A 239 6.78 -5.52 10.33
CA ARG A 239 7.77 -5.49 11.41
C ARG A 239 7.39 -6.49 12.49
N TYR A 240 8.38 -7.25 12.96
CA TYR A 240 8.21 -8.13 14.12
C TYR A 240 9.33 -7.90 15.14
N GLN A 241 9.01 -8.01 16.42
CA GLN A 241 10.00 -8.06 17.48
C GLN A 241 10.61 -9.46 17.55
N ILE A 242 11.83 -9.60 17.03
CA ILE A 242 12.55 -10.87 16.96
C ILE A 242 13.84 -10.73 17.77
N GLU A 243 14.03 -11.59 18.77
CA GLU A 243 15.16 -11.52 19.72
C GLU A 243 15.32 -10.14 20.40
N GLY A 244 14.20 -9.45 20.65
CA GLY A 244 14.19 -8.11 21.26
C GLY A 244 14.63 -6.96 20.33
N THR A 245 14.74 -7.23 19.03
CA THR A 245 15.03 -6.23 17.99
C THR A 245 13.90 -6.20 16.97
N THR A 246 13.41 -5.00 16.64
CA THR A 246 12.45 -4.84 15.55
C THR A 246 13.12 -5.17 14.21
N ARG A 247 12.55 -6.13 13.47
CA ARG A 247 13.05 -6.55 12.16
C ARG A 247 11.97 -6.46 11.11
N ASP A 248 12.36 -5.91 9.96
CA ASP A 248 11.52 -5.92 8.75
C ASP A 248 11.51 -7.32 8.14
N VAL A 249 10.33 -7.86 7.90
CA VAL A 249 10.10 -9.14 7.22
C VAL A 249 9.29 -8.93 5.95
N VAL A 250 9.57 -9.74 4.94
CA VAL A 250 8.73 -9.90 3.76
C VAL A 250 7.92 -11.17 3.94
N LEU A 251 6.59 -11.08 3.91
CA LEU A 251 5.72 -12.21 4.20
C LEU A 251 4.61 -12.41 3.16
N GLY A 252 4.13 -13.64 3.08
CA GLY A 252 2.98 -14.02 2.28
C GLY A 252 2.19 -15.13 2.96
N VAL A 253 0.92 -15.25 2.62
CA VAL A 253 0.04 -16.30 3.14
C VAL A 253 -0.05 -17.44 2.12
N ARG A 254 0.05 -18.69 2.58
CA ARG A 254 -0.21 -19.86 1.72
C ARG A 254 -1.71 -20.00 1.49
N GLU A 255 -2.20 -19.38 0.45
CA GLU A 255 -3.60 -19.42 0.07
C GLU A 255 -3.94 -20.61 -0.83
N LEU A 256 -5.21 -20.99 -0.89
CA LEU A 256 -5.68 -22.09 -1.72
C LEU A 256 -5.87 -21.64 -3.18
N ASP A 257 -5.15 -22.27 -4.11
CA ASP A 257 -5.35 -22.13 -5.55
C ASP A 257 -5.79 -23.48 -6.17
N GLN A 258 -7.09 -23.58 -6.47
CA GLN A 258 -7.67 -24.80 -7.03
C GLN A 258 -7.25 -25.07 -8.48
N SER A 259 -6.66 -24.09 -9.17
CA SER A 259 -6.14 -24.29 -10.53
C SER A 259 -4.92 -25.21 -10.56
N GLY A 260 -4.22 -25.34 -9.43
CA GLY A 260 -3.10 -26.26 -9.26
C GLY A 260 -3.48 -27.73 -9.01
N LEU A 261 -4.77 -28.04 -8.91
CA LEU A 261 -5.26 -29.42 -8.79
C LEU A 261 -5.14 -30.17 -10.13
N VAL A 262 -4.72 -31.44 -10.09
CA VAL A 262 -4.70 -32.27 -11.30
C VAL A 262 -6.14 -32.60 -11.75
N ASP A 263 -6.40 -32.70 -13.05
CA ASP A 263 -7.75 -32.89 -13.60
C ASP A 263 -8.53 -34.05 -12.96
N SER A 264 -7.85 -35.14 -12.59
CA SER A 264 -8.47 -36.29 -11.92
C SER A 264 -9.02 -35.99 -10.51
N GLN A 265 -8.52 -34.93 -9.86
CA GLN A 265 -8.95 -34.45 -8.56
C GLN A 265 -9.99 -33.32 -8.66
N ARG A 266 -10.19 -32.74 -9.85
CA ARG A 266 -11.10 -31.60 -10.10
C ARG A 266 -12.55 -32.04 -10.24
N GLY A 267 -13.13 -32.46 -9.12
CA GLY A 267 -14.56 -32.71 -9.01
C GLY A 267 -15.19 -31.81 -7.96
N TRP A 268 -16.48 -31.53 -8.12
CA TRP A 268 -17.27 -30.69 -7.20
C TRP A 268 -17.03 -31.02 -5.72
N ALA A 269 -17.00 -32.31 -5.39
CA ALA A 269 -16.82 -32.74 -4.01
C ALA A 269 -15.44 -32.32 -3.45
N ASN A 270 -14.38 -32.38 -4.25
CA ASN A 270 -13.06 -31.96 -3.82
C ASN A 270 -12.93 -30.44 -3.77
N GLU A 271 -13.32 -29.75 -4.85
CA GLU A 271 -13.24 -28.29 -4.98
C GLU A 271 -14.12 -27.56 -3.94
N HIS A 272 -15.21 -28.17 -3.46
CA HIS A 272 -16.10 -27.48 -2.52
C HIS A 272 -16.13 -28.06 -1.12
N THR A 273 -15.57 -29.24 -0.84
CA THR A 273 -15.66 -29.83 0.51
C THR A 273 -14.35 -30.43 1.03
N VAL A 274 -13.29 -30.49 0.23
CA VAL A 274 -11.97 -31.01 0.67
C VAL A 274 -10.98 -29.86 0.68
N TYR A 275 -10.81 -29.20 -0.46
CA TYR A 275 -9.95 -28.03 -0.60
C TYR A 275 -10.77 -26.78 -0.25
N THR A 276 -10.84 -26.47 1.04
CA THR A 276 -11.70 -25.39 1.56
C THR A 276 -10.94 -24.14 1.98
N HIS A 277 -9.65 -24.27 2.33
CA HIS A 277 -8.85 -23.21 2.94
C HIS A 277 -7.35 -23.32 2.59
N GLY A 278 -6.62 -22.22 2.77
CA GLY A 278 -5.15 -22.15 2.74
C GLY A 278 -4.51 -22.49 4.10
N PHE A 279 -3.19 -22.47 4.23
CA PHE A 279 -2.52 -22.90 5.48
C PHE A 279 -1.18 -22.20 5.79
N GLY A 280 -1.22 -21.20 6.68
CA GLY A 280 -0.05 -20.61 7.32
C GLY A 280 0.55 -19.41 6.60
N VAL A 281 1.48 -18.75 7.30
CA VAL A 281 2.30 -17.64 6.79
C VAL A 281 3.69 -18.16 6.42
N ILE A 282 4.30 -17.55 5.40
CA ILE A 282 5.72 -17.70 5.05
C ILE A 282 6.34 -16.32 5.21
N ALA A 283 7.48 -16.20 5.89
CA ALA A 283 8.17 -14.93 6.09
C ALA A 283 9.67 -15.09 5.92
N ALA A 284 10.33 -14.10 5.31
CA ALA A 284 11.77 -14.00 5.22
C ALA A 284 12.27 -12.64 5.72
N TYR A 285 13.48 -12.59 6.26
CA TYR A 285 14.08 -11.36 6.74
C TYR A 285 14.39 -10.40 5.58
N GLY A 286 13.85 -9.18 5.63
CA GLY A 286 13.84 -8.25 4.49
C GLY A 286 15.24 -7.80 4.05
N ASN A 287 16.19 -7.68 4.97
CA ASN A 287 17.58 -7.31 4.68
C ASN A 287 18.46 -8.48 4.18
N ASN A 288 17.84 -9.65 3.94
CA ASN A 288 18.50 -10.87 3.49
C ASN A 288 19.64 -11.31 4.43
N ARG A 289 19.40 -11.23 5.75
CA ARG A 289 20.25 -11.76 6.81
C ARG A 289 19.44 -12.58 7.81
N ASP A 290 20.04 -13.62 8.36
CA ASP A 290 19.39 -14.46 9.38
C ASP A 290 19.21 -13.73 10.73
N ALA A 291 18.59 -14.41 11.71
CA ALA A 291 18.45 -13.90 13.08
C ALA A 291 19.80 -13.47 13.69
N ALA A 292 20.88 -14.21 13.42
CA ALA A 292 22.23 -13.86 13.89
C ALA A 292 22.93 -12.75 13.07
N GLY A 293 22.29 -12.22 12.01
CA GLY A 293 22.82 -11.17 11.15
C GLY A 293 23.73 -11.64 10.01
N ASN A 294 23.85 -12.95 9.81
CA ASN A 294 24.69 -13.53 8.76
C ASN A 294 23.99 -13.49 7.39
N PRO A 295 24.71 -13.21 6.29
CA PRO A 295 24.17 -13.37 4.96
C PRO A 295 23.94 -14.86 4.63
N PRO A 296 23.03 -15.20 3.70
CA PRO A 296 22.83 -16.58 3.28
C PRO A 296 24.13 -17.14 2.68
N PRO A 297 24.34 -18.47 2.77
CA PRO A 297 25.54 -19.11 2.25
C PRO A 297 25.70 -18.83 0.75
N SER A 298 26.93 -18.53 0.32
CA SER A 298 27.26 -18.02 -1.02
C SER A 298 27.12 -19.03 -2.18
N ASN A 299 26.42 -20.14 -1.97
CA ASN A 299 26.18 -21.16 -2.97
C ASN A 299 25.13 -20.71 -4.00
N GLU A 300 25.04 -21.40 -5.15
CA GLU A 300 24.16 -20.98 -6.25
C GLU A 300 22.66 -21.11 -5.97
N SER A 301 22.26 -21.67 -4.83
CA SER A 301 20.87 -21.93 -4.45
C SER A 301 20.43 -21.09 -3.26
N ALA A 302 21.11 -19.97 -2.96
CA ALA A 302 20.86 -19.13 -1.79
C ALA A 302 19.37 -18.80 -1.62
N GLU A 303 18.71 -19.56 -0.75
CA GLU A 303 17.37 -19.31 -0.30
C GLU A 303 17.35 -18.04 0.54
N PRO A 304 16.25 -17.27 0.53
CA PRO A 304 16.14 -16.16 1.46
C PRO A 304 16.17 -16.71 2.89
N PRO A 305 16.79 -16.00 3.86
CA PRO A 305 16.77 -16.42 5.25
C PRO A 305 15.33 -16.31 5.76
N TRP A 306 14.73 -17.48 6.07
CA TRP A 306 13.35 -17.58 6.53
C TRP A 306 13.22 -17.18 8.00
N ALA A 307 12.20 -16.37 8.29
CA ALA A 307 11.69 -16.10 9.63
C ALA A 307 10.54 -17.05 10.00
N GLU A 308 9.77 -17.50 9.01
CA GLU A 308 8.69 -18.49 9.15
C GLU A 308 8.66 -19.36 7.87
N GLU A 309 8.74 -20.68 8.02
CA GLU A 309 8.83 -21.65 6.91
C GLU A 309 8.09 -22.96 7.21
N ASP A 310 8.11 -23.88 6.23
CA ASP A 310 7.59 -25.25 6.29
C ASP A 310 6.06 -25.38 6.48
N LEU A 311 5.57 -26.62 6.33
CA LEU A 311 4.18 -27.00 6.50
C LEU A 311 4.13 -28.26 7.40
N PRO A 312 3.58 -28.19 8.63
CA PRO A 312 3.04 -27.01 9.31
C PRO A 312 4.08 -25.88 9.51
N PRO A 313 3.64 -24.61 9.58
CA PRO A 313 4.54 -23.48 9.80
C PRO A 313 5.34 -23.60 11.11
N ARG A 314 6.61 -23.21 11.05
CA ARG A 314 7.52 -23.09 12.19
C ARG A 314 8.47 -21.91 11.99
N GLY A 315 8.92 -21.30 13.08
CA GLY A 315 9.82 -20.15 13.06
C GLY A 315 9.44 -19.11 14.11
N GLU A 316 9.94 -17.90 13.93
CA GLU A 316 9.80 -16.78 14.87
C GLU A 316 8.33 -16.39 15.08
N LEU A 317 7.51 -16.46 14.02
CA LEU A 317 6.09 -16.08 14.08
C LEU A 317 5.28 -17.15 14.83
N SER A 318 5.61 -18.42 14.63
CA SER A 318 5.05 -19.51 15.44
C SER A 318 5.47 -19.43 16.92
N ASP A 319 6.66 -18.91 17.21
CA ASP A 319 7.19 -18.81 18.57
C ASP A 319 6.69 -17.56 19.34
N LEU A 320 5.95 -16.64 18.69
CA LEU A 320 5.33 -15.47 19.34
C LEU A 320 4.37 -15.85 20.47
N THR A 321 3.79 -17.05 20.44
CA THR A 321 2.92 -17.56 21.50
C THR A 321 3.27 -19.00 21.85
N GLU A 322 3.07 -19.41 23.10
CA GLU A 322 3.40 -20.77 23.56
C GLU A 322 2.73 -21.91 22.77
N LYS A 323 1.65 -21.61 22.04
CA LYS A 323 0.85 -22.60 21.29
C LYS A 323 0.95 -22.44 19.78
N GLY A 324 1.75 -21.50 19.28
CA GLY A 324 1.67 -21.05 17.90
C GLY A 324 0.36 -20.33 17.57
N TYR A 325 0.21 -19.96 16.31
CA TYR A 325 -0.98 -19.29 15.81
C TYR A 325 -1.92 -20.27 15.09
N GLN A 326 -3.18 -19.90 14.90
CA GLN A 326 -4.14 -20.61 14.04
C GLN A 326 -3.75 -20.42 12.57
N PRO A 327 -3.25 -21.46 11.86
CA PRO A 327 -2.70 -21.27 10.51
C PRO A 327 -3.75 -21.38 9.39
N ARG A 328 -4.97 -21.84 9.66
CA ARG A 328 -5.96 -22.12 8.60
C ARG A 328 -6.57 -20.84 8.03
N ILE A 329 -6.53 -20.69 6.72
CA ILE A 329 -6.95 -19.49 5.98
C ILE A 329 -8.24 -19.78 5.21
N TYR A 330 -9.37 -19.72 5.89
CA TYR A 330 -10.69 -19.91 5.27
C TYR A 330 -11.17 -18.68 4.51
N PHE A 331 -10.69 -17.51 4.92
CA PHE A 331 -10.95 -16.19 4.36
C PHE A 331 -9.62 -15.55 3.95
N GLY A 332 -9.51 -15.23 2.67
CA GLY A 332 -8.27 -14.82 2.00
C GLY A 332 -8.57 -14.38 0.57
N GLU A 333 -7.61 -13.71 -0.05
CA GLU A 333 -7.69 -13.10 -1.38
C GLU A 333 -7.94 -14.13 -2.50
N LYS A 334 -7.36 -15.33 -2.42
CA LYS A 334 -7.58 -16.42 -3.40
C LYS A 334 -8.68 -17.42 -3.01
N SER A 335 -9.51 -17.08 -2.02
CA SER A 335 -10.58 -17.96 -1.57
C SER A 335 -11.54 -18.37 -2.71
N PRO A 336 -11.89 -19.67 -2.86
CA PRO A 336 -12.86 -20.11 -3.85
C PRO A 336 -14.23 -19.43 -3.68
N THR A 337 -15.02 -19.35 -4.76
CA THR A 337 -16.35 -18.70 -4.77
C THR A 337 -17.25 -19.15 -3.62
N TYR A 338 -17.22 -20.45 -3.30
CA TYR A 338 -17.80 -20.99 -2.08
C TYR A 338 -17.15 -22.30 -1.67
N SER A 339 -17.24 -22.62 -0.38
CA SER A 339 -16.89 -23.93 0.20
C SER A 339 -17.99 -24.37 1.15
N ILE A 340 -18.23 -25.68 1.22
CA ILE A 340 -19.14 -26.31 2.15
C ILE A 340 -18.31 -27.07 3.17
N VAL A 341 -18.43 -26.63 4.41
CA VAL A 341 -17.66 -27.10 5.57
C VAL A 341 -18.59 -27.78 6.56
N GLY A 342 -18.01 -28.47 7.54
CA GLY A 342 -18.76 -29.18 8.58
C GLY A 342 -18.96 -30.67 8.27
N LYS A 343 -19.10 -31.46 9.33
CA LYS A 343 -19.25 -32.92 9.26
C LYS A 343 -20.53 -33.42 9.95
N PRO A 344 -21.04 -34.60 9.54
CA PRO A 344 -22.04 -35.31 10.34
C PRO A 344 -21.48 -35.65 11.74
N ASP A 345 -22.35 -35.80 12.74
CA ASP A 345 -21.94 -36.08 14.13
C ASP A 345 -21.00 -37.30 14.27
N ASP A 346 -21.27 -38.38 13.53
CA ASP A 346 -20.45 -39.59 13.47
C ASP A 346 -19.51 -39.62 12.24
N GLY A 347 -19.27 -38.47 11.61
CA GLY A 347 -18.48 -38.32 10.39
C GLY A 347 -16.97 -38.22 10.65
N VAL A 348 -16.19 -38.46 9.60
CA VAL A 348 -14.74 -38.16 9.58
C VAL A 348 -14.51 -36.75 9.06
N ASP A 349 -13.40 -36.15 9.46
CA ASP A 349 -12.90 -34.89 8.91
C ASP A 349 -12.58 -35.04 7.42
N VAL A 350 -13.13 -34.16 6.60
CA VAL A 350 -13.06 -34.23 5.12
C VAL A 350 -12.22 -33.10 4.54
N GLU A 351 -12.14 -31.97 5.23
CA GLU A 351 -11.39 -30.82 4.78
C GLU A 351 -9.90 -31.13 4.93
N LEU A 352 -9.11 -30.85 3.91
CA LEU A 352 -7.67 -31.08 3.93
C LEU A 352 -6.98 -29.89 4.60
N ASP A 353 -6.25 -30.13 5.68
CA ASP A 353 -5.37 -29.13 6.32
C ASP A 353 -3.99 -29.16 5.67
N ILE A 354 -3.35 -30.33 5.71
CA ILE A 354 -1.98 -30.57 5.23
C ILE A 354 -1.92 -31.96 4.59
N PRO A 355 -0.99 -32.22 3.66
CA PRO A 355 -0.80 -33.56 3.11
C PRO A 355 -0.50 -34.57 4.22
N GLU A 356 -1.02 -35.82 4.11
CA GLU A 356 -0.76 -36.88 5.11
C GLU A 356 0.73 -37.14 5.35
N GLU A 357 1.59 -36.89 4.36
CA GLU A 357 3.05 -37.03 4.46
C GLU A 357 3.68 -35.99 5.38
N GLU A 358 3.06 -34.82 5.53
CA GLU A 358 3.50 -33.72 6.39
C GLU A 358 2.83 -33.76 7.78
N ALA A 359 1.82 -34.63 7.95
CA ALA A 359 1.12 -34.78 9.22
C ALA A 359 1.93 -35.60 10.23
N ALA A 360 1.71 -35.36 11.53
CA ALA A 360 2.31 -36.17 12.58
C ALA A 360 1.95 -37.66 12.40
N SER A 361 2.89 -38.55 12.74
CA SER A 361 2.74 -39.99 12.51
C SER A 361 1.45 -40.55 13.14
N GLY A 362 0.48 -40.90 12.28
CA GLY A 362 -0.82 -41.46 12.67
C GLY A 362 -2.02 -40.52 12.56
N GLU A 363 -1.82 -39.27 12.13
CA GLU A 363 -2.89 -38.29 11.88
C GLU A 363 -3.28 -38.22 10.40
N ARG A 364 -4.53 -37.81 10.11
CA ARG A 364 -5.09 -37.79 8.74
C ARG A 364 -4.85 -36.50 7.96
N GLY A 365 -4.12 -35.52 8.51
CA GLY A 365 -3.91 -34.22 7.88
C GLY A 365 -5.21 -33.47 7.51
N ASN A 366 -6.34 -33.87 8.11
CA ASN A 366 -7.68 -33.37 7.80
C ASN A 366 -8.30 -32.67 9.01
N ASN A 367 -9.25 -31.77 8.74
CA ASN A 367 -9.97 -31.00 9.73
C ASN A 367 -11.47 -30.88 9.40
N THR A 368 -12.21 -30.35 10.38
CA THR A 368 -13.53 -29.78 10.15
C THR A 368 -13.56 -28.37 10.71
N TYR A 369 -14.05 -27.44 9.91
CA TYR A 369 -14.28 -26.06 10.35
C TYR A 369 -15.22 -25.99 11.55
N ASP A 370 -14.77 -25.36 12.64
CA ASP A 370 -15.57 -25.11 13.84
C ASP A 370 -15.82 -23.61 14.12
N GLY A 371 -15.33 -22.72 13.25
CA GLY A 371 -15.54 -21.29 13.34
C GLY A 371 -17.00 -20.85 13.18
N GLU A 372 -17.30 -19.62 13.62
CA GLU A 372 -18.68 -19.14 13.71
C GLU A 372 -19.30 -18.82 12.35
N ALA A 373 -18.50 -18.35 11.39
CA ALA A 373 -18.99 -17.88 10.11
C ALA A 373 -19.56 -18.96 9.19
N GLY A 374 -20.23 -18.48 8.15
CA GLY A 374 -20.97 -19.31 7.20
C GLY A 374 -22.46 -19.36 7.47
N VAL A 375 -23.22 -19.72 6.43
CA VAL A 375 -24.66 -19.89 6.53
C VAL A 375 -25.00 -21.37 6.59
N GLY A 376 -25.86 -21.78 7.54
CA GLY A 376 -26.31 -23.16 7.63
C GLY A 376 -27.03 -23.62 6.37
N VAL A 377 -26.49 -24.64 5.69
CA VAL A 377 -27.02 -25.18 4.42
C VAL A 377 -27.67 -26.56 4.60
N GLY A 378 -27.73 -27.09 5.83
CA GLY A 378 -28.17 -28.47 6.07
C GLY A 378 -29.62 -28.80 5.70
N GLY A 379 -30.53 -27.83 5.76
CA GLY A 379 -31.95 -28.03 5.44
C GLY A 379 -32.24 -28.10 3.93
N VAL A 380 -33.18 -28.96 3.51
CA VAL A 380 -33.55 -29.17 2.09
C VAL A 380 -33.91 -27.86 1.37
N PHE A 381 -34.59 -26.93 2.05
CA PHE A 381 -34.93 -25.63 1.48
C PHE A 381 -33.68 -24.76 1.23
N ASN A 382 -32.78 -24.67 2.20
CA ASN A 382 -31.53 -23.90 2.07
C ASN A 382 -30.64 -24.51 0.98
N LYS A 383 -30.53 -25.84 0.94
CA LYS A 383 -29.84 -26.54 -0.16
C LYS A 383 -30.40 -26.16 -1.52
N ALA A 384 -31.72 -26.14 -1.69
CA ALA A 384 -32.35 -25.78 -2.97
C ALA A 384 -32.10 -24.31 -3.34
N LEU A 385 -32.15 -23.38 -2.38
CA LEU A 385 -31.85 -21.97 -2.63
C LEU A 385 -30.38 -21.75 -3.02
N TYR A 386 -29.44 -22.39 -2.34
CA TYR A 386 -28.02 -22.28 -2.67
C TYR A 386 -27.65 -23.01 -3.97
N ALA A 387 -28.29 -24.15 -4.26
CA ALA A 387 -28.19 -24.81 -5.56
C ALA A 387 -28.66 -23.89 -6.69
N LEU A 388 -29.71 -23.08 -6.47
CA LEU A 388 -30.16 -22.07 -7.43
C LEU A 388 -29.17 -20.88 -7.52
N LYS A 389 -28.72 -20.35 -6.37
CA LYS A 389 -27.79 -19.19 -6.31
C LYS A 389 -26.50 -19.48 -7.07
N PHE A 390 -25.90 -20.65 -6.85
CA PHE A 390 -24.63 -21.04 -7.45
C PHE A 390 -24.79 -21.86 -8.73
N GLY A 391 -26.03 -22.18 -9.14
CA GLY A 391 -26.30 -23.00 -10.32
C GLY A 391 -25.79 -24.44 -10.20
N GLU A 392 -25.65 -24.96 -8.97
CA GLU A 392 -24.94 -26.20 -8.68
C GLU A 392 -25.85 -27.25 -8.00
N PRO A 393 -26.32 -28.26 -8.75
CA PRO A 393 -27.24 -29.27 -8.21
C PRO A 393 -26.62 -30.16 -7.13
N ASN A 394 -25.30 -30.32 -7.08
CA ASN A 394 -24.63 -31.17 -6.08
C ASN A 394 -24.81 -30.63 -4.66
N ILE A 395 -25.07 -29.33 -4.46
CA ILE A 395 -25.41 -28.76 -3.14
C ILE A 395 -26.66 -29.45 -2.56
N LEU A 396 -27.63 -29.81 -3.42
CA LEU A 396 -28.85 -30.48 -3.01
C LEU A 396 -28.72 -32.01 -2.95
N LEU A 397 -27.93 -32.58 -3.86
CA LEU A 397 -27.89 -34.03 -4.09
C LEU A 397 -26.75 -34.75 -3.35
N SER A 398 -25.69 -34.05 -2.96
CA SER A 398 -24.52 -34.66 -2.33
C SER A 398 -24.75 -34.94 -0.85
N ASN A 399 -24.37 -36.13 -0.40
CA ASN A 399 -24.36 -36.50 1.01
C ASN A 399 -23.26 -35.78 1.82
N ARG A 400 -22.31 -35.11 1.15
CA ARG A 400 -21.33 -34.26 1.84
C ARG A 400 -21.98 -33.03 2.46
N VAL A 401 -23.11 -32.57 1.90
CA VAL A 401 -23.92 -31.51 2.50
C VAL A 401 -24.89 -32.15 3.50
N ASN A 402 -24.63 -31.96 4.78
CA ASN A 402 -25.36 -32.59 5.87
C ASN A 402 -25.99 -31.54 6.80
N GLU A 403 -26.72 -31.96 7.84
CA GLU A 403 -27.47 -31.04 8.73
C GLU A 403 -26.57 -30.02 9.44
N ASN A 404 -25.31 -30.37 9.70
CA ASN A 404 -24.30 -29.53 10.33
C ASN A 404 -23.48 -28.70 9.33
N SER A 405 -23.74 -28.84 8.02
CA SER A 405 -22.95 -28.15 7.01
C SER A 405 -23.21 -26.64 7.00
N LYS A 406 -22.13 -25.87 6.90
CA LYS A 406 -22.15 -24.44 6.60
C LYS A 406 -21.62 -24.19 5.19
N ILE A 407 -22.18 -23.21 4.50
CA ILE A 407 -21.64 -22.71 3.24
C ILE A 407 -20.93 -21.38 3.50
N LEU A 408 -19.65 -21.32 3.15
CA LEU A 408 -18.81 -20.13 3.22
C LEU A 408 -18.75 -19.48 1.83
N TYR A 409 -19.03 -18.19 1.73
CA TYR A 409 -18.96 -17.37 0.51
C TYR A 409 -18.76 -15.89 0.90
N GLU A 410 -18.38 -15.03 -0.06
CA GLU A 410 -17.82 -13.69 0.23
C GLU A 410 -16.61 -13.77 1.15
N ARG A 411 -15.54 -14.37 0.65
CA ARG A 411 -14.38 -14.74 1.48
C ARG A 411 -13.16 -13.88 1.28
N HIS A 412 -13.18 -13.02 0.26
CA HIS A 412 -12.14 -12.04 0.03
C HIS A 412 -12.20 -10.94 1.11
N PRO A 413 -11.12 -10.69 1.89
CA PRO A 413 -11.14 -9.74 3.01
C PRO A 413 -11.70 -8.36 2.64
N ARG A 414 -11.19 -7.78 1.55
CA ARG A 414 -11.68 -6.50 1.00
C ARG A 414 -13.18 -6.48 0.70
N GLU A 415 -13.69 -7.44 -0.09
CA GLU A 415 -15.12 -7.50 -0.43
C GLU A 415 -16.02 -7.63 0.82
N ARG A 416 -15.51 -8.27 1.88
CA ARG A 416 -16.23 -8.36 3.15
C ARG A 416 -16.33 -7.01 3.84
N VAL A 417 -15.22 -6.28 3.93
CA VAL A 417 -15.20 -4.92 4.49
C VAL A 417 -16.14 -4.01 3.68
N GLU A 418 -16.08 -4.04 2.35
CA GLU A 418 -16.97 -3.26 1.47
C GLU A 418 -18.46 -3.58 1.68
N LYS A 419 -18.80 -4.83 2.04
CA LYS A 419 -20.19 -5.23 2.33
C LYS A 419 -20.63 -4.84 3.74
N VAL A 420 -19.72 -4.83 4.72
CA VAL A 420 -20.00 -4.41 6.10
C VAL A 420 -20.11 -2.89 6.19
N ALA A 421 -19.22 -2.17 5.52
CA ALA A 421 -19.16 -0.71 5.49
C ALA A 421 -19.07 -0.17 4.05
N PRO A 422 -20.18 -0.19 3.29
CA PRO A 422 -20.21 0.27 1.88
C PRO A 422 -19.99 1.78 1.69
N TRP A 423 -19.87 2.51 2.79
CA TRP A 423 -19.59 3.95 2.83
C TRP A 423 -18.09 4.26 2.93
N LEU A 424 -17.25 3.25 3.19
CA LEU A 424 -15.79 3.36 3.14
C LEU A 424 -15.29 3.05 1.72
N THR A 425 -14.28 3.80 1.30
CA THR A 425 -13.38 3.37 0.23
C THR A 425 -12.31 2.51 0.87
N VAL A 426 -12.27 1.22 0.53
CA VAL A 426 -11.33 0.27 1.15
C VAL A 426 -10.05 0.22 0.34
N ASP A 427 -8.91 0.12 1.04
CA ASP A 427 -7.59 -0.08 0.46
C ASP A 427 -7.55 -1.28 -0.49
N GLN A 428 -6.70 -1.18 -1.51
CA GLN A 428 -6.68 -2.20 -2.56
C GLN A 428 -5.98 -3.48 -2.15
N ASP A 429 -5.01 -3.38 -1.25
CA ASP A 429 -4.04 -4.43 -0.92
C ASP A 429 -4.15 -4.80 0.57
N PRO A 430 -4.97 -5.80 0.94
CA PRO A 430 -5.06 -6.27 2.31
C PRO A 430 -3.76 -6.93 2.74
N TYR A 431 -3.22 -6.56 3.90
CA TYR A 431 -1.97 -7.16 4.38
C TYR A 431 -2.18 -8.13 5.54
N PRO A 432 -1.49 -9.27 5.55
CA PRO A 432 -1.57 -10.24 6.61
C PRO A 432 -0.66 -9.89 7.79
N ALA A 433 -1.08 -10.22 9.00
CA ALA A 433 -0.25 -10.19 10.20
C ALA A 433 -0.63 -11.34 11.15
N VAL A 434 0.33 -11.80 11.97
CA VAL A 434 0.08 -12.76 13.05
C VAL A 434 -0.15 -11.99 14.34
N VAL A 435 -1.41 -11.86 14.75
CA VAL A 435 -1.86 -11.06 15.89
C VAL A 435 -2.55 -11.95 16.90
N ASP A 436 -2.15 -11.89 18.17
CA ASP A 436 -2.80 -12.61 19.28
C ASP A 436 -3.04 -14.12 18.99
N GLY A 437 -2.09 -14.77 18.30
CA GLY A 437 -2.17 -16.18 17.91
C GLY A 437 -3.12 -16.48 16.73
N LYS A 438 -3.42 -15.50 15.89
CA LYS A 438 -4.27 -15.63 14.70
C LYS A 438 -3.63 -14.95 13.50
N VAL A 439 -3.88 -15.49 12.30
CA VAL A 439 -3.65 -14.72 11.07
C VAL A 439 -4.84 -13.79 10.85
N VAL A 440 -4.57 -12.50 10.70
CA VAL A 440 -5.57 -11.48 10.37
C VAL A 440 -5.17 -10.73 9.12
N TRP A 441 -6.17 -10.31 8.34
CA TRP A 441 -5.99 -9.36 7.25
C TRP A 441 -6.34 -7.96 7.75
N ILE A 442 -5.44 -7.01 7.55
CA ILE A 442 -5.62 -5.62 7.94
C ILE A 442 -5.82 -4.79 6.65
N LEU A 443 -6.82 -3.92 6.67
CA LEU A 443 -7.17 -3.04 5.56
C LEU A 443 -7.40 -1.62 6.06
N ASP A 444 -6.99 -0.65 5.26
CA ASP A 444 -7.27 0.76 5.52
C ASP A 444 -8.63 1.15 4.94
N GLY A 445 -9.42 1.86 5.74
CA GLY A 445 -10.77 2.32 5.42
C GLY A 445 -10.80 3.84 5.29
N TYR A 446 -10.89 4.32 4.06
CA TYR A 446 -10.88 5.74 3.77
C TYR A 446 -12.28 6.32 3.68
N THR A 447 -12.49 7.46 4.31
CA THR A 447 -13.62 8.34 3.98
C THR A 447 -13.22 9.28 2.88
N THR A 448 -13.98 9.29 1.79
CA THR A 448 -13.72 10.11 0.61
C THR A 448 -14.95 10.89 0.20
N THR A 449 -14.74 12.05 -0.42
CA THR A 449 -15.82 12.82 -1.05
C THR A 449 -15.26 13.68 -2.17
N ASP A 450 -16.11 14.05 -3.12
CA ASP A 450 -15.82 15.06 -4.15
C ASP A 450 -16.40 16.44 -3.80
N ARG A 451 -16.92 16.61 -2.57
CA ARG A 451 -17.68 17.81 -2.16
C ARG A 451 -17.00 18.69 -1.12
N TYR A 452 -15.69 18.56 -0.94
CA TYR A 452 -14.96 19.47 -0.05
C TYR A 452 -14.79 20.85 -0.71
N PRO A 453 -15.23 21.95 -0.08
CA PRO A 453 -15.23 23.27 -0.72
C PRO A 453 -13.83 23.76 -1.10
N ASN A 454 -13.67 24.14 -2.36
CA ASN A 454 -12.46 24.71 -2.99
C ASN A 454 -11.23 23.80 -3.01
N ALA A 455 -11.33 22.55 -2.56
CA ALA A 455 -10.24 21.59 -2.70
C ALA A 455 -10.19 21.01 -4.12
N GLU A 456 -8.97 20.78 -4.61
CA GLU A 456 -8.72 20.22 -5.93
C GLU A 456 -9.30 18.83 -6.09
N ARG A 457 -10.02 18.65 -7.19
CA ARG A 457 -10.64 17.38 -7.52
C ARG A 457 -9.82 16.66 -8.56
N GLU A 458 -9.44 15.43 -8.23
CA GLU A 458 -8.60 14.57 -9.07
C GLU A 458 -9.12 13.13 -9.07
N SER A 459 -8.66 12.35 -10.06
CA SER A 459 -8.94 10.92 -10.18
C SER A 459 -8.22 10.12 -9.09
N PHE A 460 -8.95 9.37 -8.28
CA PHE A 460 -8.35 8.48 -7.28
C PHE A 460 -7.49 7.42 -7.95
N GLU A 461 -7.97 6.82 -9.04
CA GLU A 461 -7.20 5.87 -9.87
C GLU A 461 -5.88 6.46 -10.39
N GLU A 462 -5.89 7.68 -10.92
CA GLU A 462 -4.67 8.32 -11.42
C GLU A 462 -3.66 8.65 -10.30
N MET A 463 -4.18 8.98 -9.11
CA MET A 463 -3.37 9.28 -7.93
C MET A 463 -2.70 8.04 -7.34
N THR A 464 -3.34 6.87 -7.41
CA THR A 464 -2.83 5.61 -6.83
C THR A 464 -2.12 4.68 -7.83
N THR A 465 -2.20 4.93 -9.14
CA THR A 465 -1.57 4.05 -10.15
C THR A 465 -0.04 4.13 -10.12
N ASP A 466 0.62 2.96 -10.06
CA ASP A 466 2.07 2.78 -10.16
C ASP A 466 2.46 1.39 -10.72
N ALA A 467 3.75 1.03 -10.63
CA ALA A 467 4.28 -0.22 -11.16
C ALA A 467 3.85 -1.49 -10.40
N LEU A 468 3.38 -1.39 -9.15
CA LEU A 468 2.90 -2.53 -8.35
C LEU A 468 1.38 -2.67 -8.42
N ALA A 469 0.66 -1.57 -8.58
CA ALA A 469 -0.80 -1.54 -8.72
C ALA A 469 -1.23 -0.95 -10.07
N PRO A 470 -1.01 -1.64 -11.20
CA PRO A 470 -1.46 -1.15 -12.50
C PRO A 470 -2.97 -1.39 -12.68
N ILE A 471 -3.75 -0.31 -12.68
CA ILE A 471 -5.16 -0.20 -13.09
C ILE A 471 -6.08 -1.28 -12.50
N THR A 472 -6.72 -0.93 -11.40
CA THR A 472 -7.76 -1.70 -10.73
C THR A 472 -9.00 -0.81 -10.63
N SER A 473 -10.11 -1.23 -11.22
CA SER A 473 -11.37 -0.47 -11.17
C SER A 473 -11.89 -0.42 -9.74
N TYR A 474 -11.90 0.77 -9.11
CA TYR A 474 -12.57 0.99 -7.84
C TYR A 474 -14.09 0.83 -8.00
N VAL A 475 -14.69 -0.13 -7.29
CA VAL A 475 -16.15 -0.40 -7.38
C VAL A 475 -16.95 0.48 -6.40
N THR A 476 -16.32 1.03 -5.37
CA THR A 476 -16.99 1.74 -4.26
C THR A 476 -17.31 3.20 -4.55
N LEU A 477 -16.57 3.85 -5.46
CA LEU A 477 -16.78 5.27 -5.75
C LEU A 477 -17.88 5.45 -6.82
N PRO A 478 -18.95 6.25 -6.56
CA PRO A 478 -19.94 6.59 -7.59
C PRO A 478 -19.32 7.31 -8.80
N THR A 479 -18.21 8.01 -8.54
CA THR A 479 -17.33 8.67 -9.51
C THR A 479 -15.90 8.48 -9.01
N ASP A 480 -14.95 8.15 -9.89
CA ASP A 480 -13.53 8.04 -9.54
C ASP A 480 -12.88 9.35 -9.04
N GLN A 481 -13.60 10.46 -9.10
CA GLN A 481 -13.11 11.77 -8.65
C GLN A 481 -13.31 11.96 -7.14
N ILE A 482 -12.26 12.40 -6.45
CA ILE A 482 -12.29 12.80 -5.04
C ILE A 482 -11.63 14.18 -4.87
N ASN A 483 -11.96 14.88 -3.79
CA ASN A 483 -11.29 16.10 -3.38
C ASN A 483 -11.10 16.20 -1.85
N TYR A 484 -11.21 15.06 -1.17
CA TYR A 484 -11.00 14.88 0.26
C TYR A 484 -10.78 13.40 0.55
N MET A 485 -9.85 13.12 1.45
CA MET A 485 -9.53 11.77 1.91
C MET A 485 -9.01 11.82 3.36
N ARG A 486 -9.46 10.86 4.17
CA ARG A 486 -8.91 10.57 5.50
C ARG A 486 -8.84 9.07 5.72
N ASN A 487 -7.80 8.63 6.43
CA ASN A 487 -7.68 7.25 6.90
C ASN A 487 -8.40 7.10 8.24
N SER A 488 -9.73 7.12 8.17
CA SER A 488 -10.58 7.25 9.34
C SER A 488 -10.83 5.92 10.06
N VAL A 489 -10.69 4.77 9.37
CA VAL A 489 -10.98 3.45 9.93
C VAL A 489 -9.86 2.46 9.60
N LYS A 490 -9.46 1.63 10.57
CA LYS A 490 -8.71 0.39 10.32
C LYS A 490 -9.68 -0.79 10.37
N ALA A 491 -9.70 -1.62 9.34
CA ALA A 491 -10.52 -2.82 9.29
C ALA A 491 -9.66 -4.07 9.48
N VAL A 492 -10.11 -5.00 10.31
CA VAL A 492 -9.43 -6.27 10.58
C VAL A 492 -10.38 -7.41 10.24
N VAL A 493 -9.91 -8.35 9.42
CA VAL A 493 -10.64 -9.56 9.04
C VAL A 493 -9.88 -10.79 9.54
N ASP A 494 -10.50 -11.56 10.43
CA ASP A 494 -9.93 -12.82 10.91
C ASP A 494 -9.83 -13.82 9.73
N ALA A 495 -8.65 -14.38 9.45
CA ALA A 495 -8.47 -15.29 8.32
C ALA A 495 -9.15 -16.65 8.51
N TYR A 496 -9.45 -17.02 9.76
CA TYR A 496 -10.12 -18.27 10.12
C TYR A 496 -11.64 -18.14 10.07
N ASP A 497 -12.23 -17.12 10.70
CA ASP A 497 -13.69 -16.96 10.76
C ASP A 497 -14.25 -15.81 9.95
N GLY A 498 -13.43 -14.95 9.36
CA GLY A 498 -13.89 -13.86 8.50
C GLY A 498 -14.69 -12.80 9.24
N SER A 499 -14.72 -12.80 10.58
CA SER A 499 -15.27 -11.69 11.35
C SER A 499 -14.57 -10.39 10.95
N VAL A 500 -15.36 -9.33 10.77
CA VAL A 500 -14.86 -8.00 10.40
C VAL A 500 -15.01 -7.09 11.61
N THR A 501 -13.90 -6.53 12.07
CA THR A 501 -13.89 -5.51 13.11
C THR A 501 -13.39 -4.21 12.53
N LEU A 502 -14.12 -3.12 12.74
CA LEU A 502 -13.75 -1.78 12.28
C LEU A 502 -13.34 -0.97 13.51
N TYR A 503 -12.16 -0.35 13.47
CA TYR A 503 -11.66 0.53 14.51
C TYR A 503 -11.56 1.95 13.98
N GLU A 504 -12.08 2.91 14.74
CA GLU A 504 -11.84 4.32 14.47
C GLU A 504 -10.34 4.61 14.64
N TRP A 505 -9.75 5.29 13.65
CA TRP A 505 -8.32 5.56 13.61
C TRP A 505 -8.00 7.05 13.72
N GLN A 506 -8.77 7.88 13.02
CA GLN A 506 -8.60 9.33 12.96
C GLN A 506 -9.98 9.99 13.11
N GLU A 507 -10.04 11.11 13.83
CA GLU A 507 -11.25 11.91 13.97
C GLU A 507 -11.70 12.42 12.58
N ASP A 508 -12.93 12.10 12.20
CA ASP A 508 -13.50 12.52 10.94
C ASP A 508 -15.03 12.66 11.01
N PRO A 509 -15.58 13.84 10.65
CA PRO A 509 -17.02 14.08 10.62
C PRO A 509 -17.84 13.14 9.71
N ILE A 510 -17.22 12.47 8.73
CA ILE A 510 -17.92 11.48 7.90
C ILE A 510 -18.12 10.19 8.69
N VAL A 511 -17.07 9.66 9.35
CA VAL A 511 -17.20 8.50 10.26
C VAL A 511 -18.17 8.80 11.40
N ASP A 512 -18.06 9.96 12.04
CA ASP A 512 -18.95 10.36 13.15
C ASP A 512 -20.44 10.24 12.76
N ALA A 513 -20.79 10.72 11.57
CA ALA A 513 -22.16 10.67 11.06
C ALA A 513 -22.65 9.22 10.83
N TRP A 514 -21.77 8.32 10.38
CA TRP A 514 -22.10 6.91 10.19
C TRP A 514 -22.16 6.15 11.53
N SER A 515 -21.25 6.42 12.45
CA SER A 515 -21.25 5.87 13.81
C SER A 515 -22.49 6.30 14.61
N GLU A 516 -23.00 7.52 14.42
CA GLU A 516 -24.27 7.97 15.01
C GLU A 516 -25.48 7.24 14.38
N ALA A 517 -25.45 7.01 13.07
CA ALA A 517 -26.53 6.32 12.36
C ALA A 517 -26.56 4.80 12.63
N PHE A 518 -25.40 4.17 12.85
CA PHE A 518 -25.23 2.74 13.11
C PHE A 518 -24.31 2.52 14.32
N PRO A 519 -24.87 2.60 15.54
CA PRO A 519 -24.10 2.37 16.75
C PRO A 519 -23.42 1.00 16.75
N ASP A 520 -22.24 0.92 17.39
CA ASP A 520 -21.41 -0.29 17.57
C ASP A 520 -20.78 -0.86 16.28
N VAL A 521 -21.01 -0.26 15.10
CA VAL A 521 -20.37 -0.70 13.85
C VAL A 521 -18.88 -0.39 13.82
N VAL A 522 -18.47 0.75 14.37
CA VAL A 522 -17.07 1.16 14.52
C VAL A 522 -16.71 1.14 16.00
N GLN A 523 -15.64 0.41 16.33
CA GLN A 523 -15.11 0.28 17.68
C GLN A 523 -14.13 1.43 17.99
N PRO A 524 -14.02 1.88 19.24
CA PRO A 524 -13.05 2.90 19.62
C PRO A 524 -11.60 2.45 19.41
N ARG A 525 -10.70 3.38 19.09
CA ARG A 525 -9.25 3.13 18.96
C ARG A 525 -8.66 2.40 20.16
N ASP A 526 -9.07 2.77 21.38
CA ASP A 526 -8.58 2.18 22.63
C ASP A 526 -8.92 0.69 22.82
N SER A 527 -9.76 0.12 21.95
CA SER A 527 -10.10 -1.32 21.96
C SER A 527 -9.17 -2.17 21.10
N ILE A 528 -8.25 -1.55 20.35
CA ILE A 528 -7.19 -2.22 19.59
C ILE A 528 -6.22 -2.89 20.59
N SER A 529 -5.90 -4.17 20.39
CA SER A 529 -4.92 -4.87 21.24
C SER A 529 -3.50 -4.37 20.98
N ASP A 530 -2.61 -4.45 21.98
CA ASP A 530 -1.20 -4.04 21.83
C ASP A 530 -0.53 -4.79 20.67
N SER A 531 -0.77 -6.10 20.56
CA SER A 531 -0.28 -6.92 19.45
C SER A 531 -0.80 -6.42 18.10
N LEU A 532 -2.08 -6.09 17.98
CA LEU A 532 -2.61 -5.53 16.73
C LEU A 532 -2.00 -4.16 16.43
N MET A 533 -1.86 -3.31 17.45
CA MET A 533 -1.31 -1.95 17.30
C MET A 533 0.08 -1.97 16.70
N GLU A 534 0.96 -2.90 17.09
CA GLU A 534 2.33 -3.04 16.55
C GLU A 534 2.38 -3.29 15.03
N HIS A 535 1.33 -3.89 14.47
CA HIS A 535 1.24 -4.22 13.04
C HIS A 535 0.50 -3.16 12.21
N LEU A 536 -0.16 -2.18 12.85
CA LEU A 536 -0.79 -1.10 12.11
C LEU A 536 0.28 -0.22 11.45
N ARG A 537 0.02 0.24 10.24
CA ARG A 537 0.97 1.05 9.46
C ARG A 537 0.30 2.22 8.77
N TYR A 538 1.10 3.19 8.33
CA TYR A 538 0.58 4.29 7.52
C TYR A 538 0.09 3.74 6.16
N PRO A 539 -1.09 4.17 5.69
CA PRO A 539 -1.70 3.60 4.48
C PRO A 539 -0.95 3.97 3.21
N GLU A 540 -0.80 3.00 2.32
CA GLU A 540 -0.07 3.20 1.08
C GLU A 540 -0.84 4.07 0.08
N ASP A 541 -2.13 3.78 -0.16
CA ASP A 541 -2.94 4.55 -1.10
C ASP A 541 -3.12 6.00 -0.63
N MET A 542 -3.26 6.24 0.69
CA MET A 542 -3.25 7.61 1.23
C MET A 542 -1.93 8.32 0.95
N PHE A 543 -0.78 7.67 1.17
CA PHE A 543 0.50 8.27 0.84
C PHE A 543 0.67 8.51 -0.67
N LYS A 544 0.12 7.64 -1.53
CA LYS A 544 0.09 7.85 -2.99
C LYS A 544 -0.73 9.08 -3.38
N VAL A 545 -1.89 9.29 -2.76
CA VAL A 545 -2.68 10.51 -2.93
C VAL A 545 -1.92 11.74 -2.43
N GLN A 546 -1.37 11.69 -1.21
CA GLN A 546 -0.64 12.81 -0.61
C GLN A 546 0.58 13.20 -1.44
N ARG A 547 1.38 12.23 -1.89
CA ARG A 547 2.54 12.51 -2.75
C ARG A 547 2.12 13.04 -4.12
N HIS A 548 0.98 12.61 -4.66
CA HIS A 548 0.44 13.17 -5.90
C HIS A 548 0.09 14.65 -5.69
N MET A 549 -0.66 14.97 -4.64
CA MET A 549 -1.06 16.35 -4.34
C MET A 549 0.15 17.24 -4.04
N LEU A 550 1.12 16.75 -3.25
CA LEU A 550 2.33 17.50 -2.91
C LEU A 550 3.22 17.80 -4.13
N ALA A 551 3.13 17.04 -5.22
CA ALA A 551 3.85 17.35 -6.44
C ALA A 551 3.56 18.78 -6.97
N THR A 552 2.35 19.29 -6.73
CA THR A 552 1.91 20.63 -7.13
C THR A 552 1.69 21.54 -5.91
N TYR A 553 1.07 21.04 -4.85
CA TYR A 553 0.65 21.82 -3.68
C TYR A 553 1.73 22.01 -2.60
N HIS A 554 2.98 21.59 -2.85
CA HIS A 554 4.13 22.09 -2.08
C HIS A 554 4.42 23.57 -2.38
N VAL A 555 4.01 24.07 -3.56
CA VAL A 555 4.11 25.50 -3.90
C VAL A 555 2.95 26.25 -3.24
N THR A 556 3.26 26.95 -2.15
CA THR A 556 2.24 27.63 -1.31
C THR A 556 1.98 29.08 -1.69
N GLU A 557 2.92 29.73 -2.40
CA GLU A 557 2.76 31.12 -2.87
C GLU A 557 1.89 31.18 -4.13
N PRO A 558 0.72 31.86 -4.12
CA PRO A 558 -0.22 31.84 -5.24
C PRO A 558 0.35 32.34 -6.57
N GLN A 559 1.27 33.32 -6.54
CA GLN A 559 1.88 33.86 -7.75
C GLN A 559 2.83 32.86 -8.41
N ASP A 560 3.52 32.04 -7.62
CA ASP A 560 4.42 31.00 -8.14
C ASP A 560 3.65 29.77 -8.57
N PHE A 561 2.60 29.39 -7.81
CA PHE A 561 1.64 28.37 -8.20
C PHE A 561 1.00 28.70 -9.56
N TYR A 562 0.61 29.96 -9.79
CA TYR A 562 0.06 30.41 -11.08
C TYR A 562 1.03 30.21 -12.25
N LYS A 563 2.33 30.40 -12.03
CA LYS A 563 3.37 30.22 -13.05
C LYS A 563 3.64 28.75 -13.35
N GLY A 564 3.54 27.89 -12.33
CA GLY A 564 3.73 26.44 -12.43
C GLY A 564 5.15 26.01 -12.81
N THR A 565 6.17 26.82 -12.50
CA THR A 565 7.57 26.52 -12.86
C THR A 565 8.24 25.54 -11.91
N ASP A 566 7.75 25.45 -10.68
CA ASP A 566 8.41 24.74 -9.58
C ASP A 566 7.70 23.42 -9.25
N PHE A 567 6.76 22.98 -10.08
CA PHE A 567 6.05 21.72 -9.89
C PHE A 567 6.95 20.50 -10.10
N TRP A 568 6.76 19.51 -9.22
CA TRP A 568 7.44 18.23 -9.25
C TRP A 568 6.58 17.17 -9.93
N LYS A 569 7.17 16.00 -10.15
CA LYS A 569 6.48 14.75 -10.48
C LYS A 569 7.15 13.57 -9.78
N VAL A 570 6.37 12.53 -9.52
CA VAL A 570 6.93 11.21 -9.19
C VAL A 570 7.63 10.67 -10.45
N PRO A 571 8.88 10.18 -10.36
CA PRO A 571 9.60 9.64 -11.51
C PRO A 571 9.02 8.30 -11.99
N GLU A 572 9.31 7.94 -13.24
CA GLU A 572 9.02 6.62 -13.79
C GLU A 572 9.87 5.53 -13.12
N ASP A 573 9.33 4.32 -12.96
CA ASP A 573 10.08 3.17 -12.42
C ASP A 573 11.15 2.69 -13.41
N PRO A 574 12.45 2.68 -13.05
CA PRO A 574 13.48 2.16 -13.94
C PRO A 574 13.29 0.69 -14.35
N ALA A 575 12.64 -0.12 -13.51
CA ALA A 575 12.34 -1.53 -13.81
C ALA A 575 11.05 -1.69 -14.65
N ASP A 576 10.15 -0.70 -14.61
CA ASP A 576 8.96 -0.60 -15.45
C ASP A 576 8.67 0.86 -15.90
N PRO A 577 9.37 1.35 -16.94
CA PRO A 577 9.31 2.77 -17.32
C PRO A 577 7.94 3.25 -17.84
N ALA A 578 6.98 2.33 -18.03
CA ALA A 578 5.61 2.69 -18.40
C ALA A 578 4.82 3.25 -17.20
N ASN A 579 5.25 2.96 -15.98
CA ASN A 579 4.55 3.28 -14.75
C ASN A 579 5.40 4.15 -13.81
N LYS A 580 4.75 4.83 -12.87
CA LYS A 580 5.42 5.62 -11.82
C LYS A 580 6.08 4.68 -10.80
N GLN A 581 7.13 5.14 -10.14
CA GLN A 581 7.68 4.43 -8.98
C GLN A 581 6.61 4.31 -7.87
N PRO A 582 6.44 3.11 -7.27
CA PRO A 582 5.64 2.95 -6.06
C PRO A 582 6.36 3.60 -4.87
N PRO A 583 5.65 3.91 -3.78
CA PRO A 583 6.30 4.20 -2.51
C PRO A 583 6.94 2.92 -1.94
N TYR A 584 7.99 3.07 -1.14
CA TYR A 584 8.69 1.93 -0.53
C TYR A 584 8.62 1.98 0.99
N ARG A 585 8.12 0.91 1.62
CA ARG A 585 8.24 0.70 3.08
C ARG A 585 9.68 0.36 3.43
N LEU A 586 10.33 1.20 4.23
CA LEU A 586 11.73 1.04 4.64
C LEU A 586 11.94 1.60 6.04
N SER A 587 12.80 0.95 6.82
CA SER A 587 13.35 1.53 8.04
C SER A 587 14.46 2.53 7.70
N VAL A 588 14.14 3.83 7.76
CA VAL A 588 15.05 4.92 7.37
C VAL A 588 15.35 5.85 8.54
N GLN A 589 16.61 6.20 8.73
CA GLN A 589 17.00 7.30 9.60
C GLN A 589 17.10 8.56 8.76
N LEU A 590 16.37 9.60 9.15
CA LEU A 590 16.52 10.90 8.53
C LEU A 590 17.64 11.67 9.22
N PRO A 591 18.36 12.55 8.49
CA PRO A 591 19.30 13.48 9.12
C PRO A 591 18.58 14.30 10.21
N ALA A 592 19.30 14.60 11.29
CA ALA A 592 18.78 15.49 12.33
C ALA A 592 18.43 16.84 11.69
N ALA A 593 17.27 17.38 12.06
CA ALA A 593 16.88 18.71 11.62
C ALA A 593 17.96 19.71 12.08
N GLU A 594 18.48 20.54 11.17
CA GLU A 594 19.37 21.63 11.58
C GLU A 594 18.57 22.58 12.48
N ALA A 595 18.84 22.55 13.78
CA ALA A 595 18.21 23.48 14.71
C ALA A 595 18.62 24.90 14.30
N THR A 596 17.64 25.74 14.02
CA THR A 596 17.88 27.17 13.76
C THR A 596 17.48 27.95 15.00
N ASP A 597 18.31 28.93 15.39
CA ASP A 597 17.96 29.84 16.48
C ASP A 597 16.90 30.86 16.04
N GLU A 598 16.41 31.68 16.98
CA GLU A 598 15.39 32.72 16.71
C GLU A 598 15.84 33.78 15.67
N ASP A 599 17.14 33.83 15.34
CA ASP A 599 17.73 34.73 14.34
C ASP A 599 18.02 34.04 13.00
N GLY A 600 17.73 32.74 12.87
CA GLY A 600 17.92 31.96 11.64
C GLY A 600 19.35 31.49 11.39
N GLU A 601 20.23 31.48 12.40
CA GLU A 601 21.54 30.83 12.32
C GLU A 601 21.42 29.33 12.66
N THR A 602 22.04 28.50 11.82
CA THR A 602 22.15 27.05 12.02
C THR A 602 23.01 26.73 13.23
N ILE A 603 22.42 26.07 14.21
CA ILE A 603 23.10 25.50 15.37
C ILE A 603 23.58 24.11 14.95
N SER A 604 24.90 23.93 14.78
CA SER A 604 25.46 22.60 14.56
C SER A 604 25.12 21.70 15.76
N PRO A 605 24.58 20.49 15.54
CA PRO A 605 24.37 19.57 16.65
C PRO A 605 25.74 19.21 17.23
N ALA A 606 25.91 19.50 18.52
CA ALA A 606 27.09 19.03 19.24
C ALA A 606 27.03 17.50 19.25
N VAL A 607 28.05 16.85 18.69
CA VAL A 607 28.30 15.42 18.84
C VAL A 607 28.50 15.15 20.34
N GLY A 608 27.41 14.80 21.02
CA GLY A 608 27.43 14.41 22.43
C GLY A 608 28.08 13.05 22.54
N SER A 609 29.31 13.02 23.07
CA SER A 609 29.94 11.78 23.50
C SER A 609 29.07 11.15 24.60
N GLY A 610 28.63 9.92 24.36
CA GLY A 610 27.85 9.16 25.31
C GLY A 610 28.67 8.86 26.56
N ASP A 611 28.35 9.55 27.65
CA ASP A 611 28.60 9.13 29.02
C ASP A 611 27.93 10.13 29.95
N GLU A 612 26.63 9.94 30.21
CA GLU A 612 25.98 10.29 31.50
C GLU A 612 24.46 10.01 31.42
N ALA A 613 24.05 8.79 31.78
CA ALA A 613 22.68 8.53 32.24
C ALA A 613 22.63 7.30 33.15
N ALA A 614 23.12 7.45 34.39
CA ALA A 614 22.87 6.49 35.45
C ALA A 614 21.92 7.11 36.49
N GLY A 615 20.67 6.64 36.47
CA GLY A 615 19.84 6.53 37.68
C GLY A 615 18.54 7.32 37.70
N ALA A 616 17.42 6.63 37.40
CA ALA A 616 16.23 6.56 38.27
C ALA A 616 15.20 5.61 37.62
N GLY A 617 14.67 4.67 38.41
CA GLY A 617 13.73 3.65 37.94
C GLY A 617 12.33 4.20 37.70
N GLY A 618 11.79 3.85 36.54
CA GLY A 618 10.39 3.92 36.14
C GLY A 618 10.26 3.09 34.86
N THR A 619 9.28 2.19 34.82
CA THR A 619 8.94 1.40 33.63
C THR A 619 8.20 2.31 32.65
N GLU A 620 8.92 3.25 32.04
CA GLU A 620 8.51 3.95 30.83
C GLU A 620 9.27 3.30 29.68
N VAL A 621 8.55 2.90 28.64
CA VAL A 621 9.14 2.52 27.34
C VAL A 621 10.02 3.70 26.94
N ALA A 622 11.33 3.46 26.81
CA ALA A 622 12.29 4.52 26.55
C ALA A 622 11.94 5.23 25.24
N PRO A 623 11.92 6.58 25.20
CA PRO A 623 11.79 7.29 23.94
C PRO A 623 12.95 6.87 23.03
N VAL A 624 12.61 6.53 21.80
CA VAL A 624 13.55 6.18 20.75
C VAL A 624 14.54 7.35 20.60
N PRO A 625 15.86 7.13 20.74
CA PRO A 625 16.83 8.22 20.66
C PRO A 625 16.75 8.91 19.29
N GLU A 626 16.92 10.23 19.27
CA GLU A 626 17.07 11.00 18.02
C GLU A 626 18.15 10.33 17.15
N GLY A 627 17.75 9.79 16.00
CA GLY A 627 18.66 9.08 15.11
C GLY A 627 18.57 7.54 15.10
N SER A 628 17.48 6.90 15.56
CA SER A 628 17.23 5.52 15.13
C SER A 628 16.54 5.49 13.76
N PRO A 629 16.69 4.40 12.98
CA PRO A 629 15.83 4.15 11.84
C PRO A 629 14.36 4.10 12.26
N LYS A 630 13.49 4.74 11.47
CA LYS A 630 12.03 4.67 11.62
C LYS A 630 11.42 4.01 10.40
N PHE A 631 10.55 3.05 10.63
CA PHE A 631 9.83 2.42 9.54
C PHE A 631 8.82 3.38 8.96
N SER A 632 9.03 3.66 7.67
CA SER A 632 8.38 4.75 6.98
C SER A 632 8.02 4.32 5.56
N LEU A 633 7.02 4.95 4.97
CA LEU A 633 6.85 4.95 3.52
C LEU A 633 7.71 6.06 2.93
N THR A 634 8.48 5.74 1.90
CA THR A 634 9.40 6.68 1.25
C THR A 634 9.10 6.81 -0.24
N SER A 635 9.37 7.98 -0.80
CA SER A 635 9.25 8.26 -2.24
C SER A 635 10.22 9.38 -2.59
N VAL A 636 10.32 9.68 -3.88
CA VAL A 636 11.14 10.76 -4.40
C VAL A 636 10.40 11.57 -5.45
N TYR A 637 10.90 12.78 -5.71
CA TYR A 637 10.42 13.66 -6.76
C TYR A 637 11.53 14.08 -7.70
N VAL A 638 11.14 14.35 -8.95
CA VAL A 638 11.96 15.08 -9.93
C VAL A 638 11.18 16.30 -10.44
N PRO A 639 11.82 17.40 -10.86
CA PRO A 639 11.12 18.54 -11.41
C PRO A 639 10.41 18.17 -12.72
N THR A 640 9.29 18.83 -13.03
CA THR A 640 8.60 18.61 -14.30
C THR A 640 9.53 18.94 -15.49
N GLY A 641 9.77 17.94 -16.36
CA GLY A 641 10.62 18.07 -17.54
C GLY A 641 12.13 17.91 -17.28
N ARG A 642 12.55 17.52 -16.07
CA ARG A 642 13.94 17.16 -15.74
C ARG A 642 13.96 15.83 -14.98
N ASN A 643 15.13 15.18 -14.94
CA ASN A 643 15.31 13.87 -14.29
C ASN A 643 16.26 13.92 -13.08
N ASN A 644 16.79 15.09 -12.74
CA ASN A 644 17.57 15.27 -11.52
C ASN A 644 16.62 15.23 -10.32
N LEU A 645 17.10 14.73 -9.19
CA LEU A 645 16.29 14.64 -7.99
C LEU A 645 15.94 16.03 -7.45
N ALA A 646 14.66 16.26 -7.14
CA ALA A 646 14.18 17.47 -6.48
C ALA A 646 14.06 17.31 -4.97
N SER A 647 13.53 16.16 -4.53
CA SER A 647 13.33 15.91 -3.11
C SER A 647 13.18 14.42 -2.80
N PHE A 648 13.50 14.08 -1.55
CA PHE A 648 13.16 12.83 -0.91
C PHE A 648 12.03 13.09 0.09
N ILE A 649 10.99 12.25 0.08
CA ILE A 649 9.84 12.37 0.97
C ILE A 649 9.68 11.08 1.77
N SER A 650 9.34 11.21 3.03
CA SER A 650 9.03 10.08 3.91
C SER A 650 7.85 10.40 4.83
N VAL A 651 7.08 9.38 5.20
CA VAL A 651 6.04 9.47 6.23
C VAL A 651 6.23 8.36 7.25
N ASP A 652 6.30 8.75 8.51
CA ASP A 652 6.47 7.82 9.63
C ASP A 652 5.26 6.88 9.72
N SER A 653 5.53 5.59 9.86
CA SER A 653 4.52 4.54 9.88
C SER A 653 4.46 3.80 11.22
N GLU A 654 5.14 4.29 12.27
CA GLU A 654 5.09 3.71 13.61
C GLU A 654 3.83 4.17 14.38
N PRO A 655 2.79 3.34 14.53
CA PRO A 655 1.50 3.74 15.12
C PRO A 655 1.58 4.06 16.62
N THR A 656 2.61 3.57 17.31
CA THR A 656 2.84 3.82 18.74
C THR A 656 3.61 5.12 19.01
N ASP A 657 4.11 5.79 17.98
CA ASP A 657 4.73 7.11 18.09
C ASP A 657 3.69 8.19 17.79
N ASP A 658 2.94 8.63 18.80
CA ASP A 658 1.86 9.60 18.63
C ASP A 658 2.34 10.96 18.06
N ASP A 659 3.61 11.33 18.32
CA ASP A 659 4.20 12.59 17.83
C ASP A 659 4.79 12.44 16.40
N GLY A 660 5.12 11.21 16.01
CA GLY A 660 5.76 10.87 14.74
C GLY A 660 4.80 10.36 13.68
N TYR A 661 3.85 9.50 14.02
CA TYR A 661 2.98 8.78 13.08
C TYR A 661 2.29 9.72 12.09
N GLY A 662 2.40 9.40 10.80
CA GLY A 662 1.81 10.20 9.73
C GLY A 662 2.49 11.55 9.47
N ARG A 663 3.56 11.89 10.19
CA ARG A 663 4.32 13.11 9.93
C ARG A 663 5.12 12.98 8.63
N ILE A 664 4.73 13.80 7.65
CA ILE A 664 5.41 13.88 6.36
C ILE A 664 6.65 14.77 6.50
N ARG A 665 7.81 14.25 6.09
CA ARG A 665 9.09 14.96 6.06
C ARG A 665 9.62 15.00 4.64
N ILE A 666 10.03 16.18 4.16
CA ILE A 666 10.59 16.41 2.83
C ILE A 666 12.01 16.96 2.97
N LEU A 667 12.97 16.23 2.42
CA LEU A 667 14.33 16.71 2.21
C LEU A 667 14.41 17.33 0.82
N ARG A 668 14.41 18.66 0.75
CA ARG A 668 14.42 19.40 -0.52
C ARG A 668 15.85 19.65 -0.97
N LEU A 669 16.19 19.18 -2.16
CA LEU A 669 17.51 19.40 -2.73
C LEU A 669 17.62 20.79 -3.37
N PRO A 670 18.80 21.43 -3.33
CA PRO A 670 19.04 22.71 -3.98
C PRO A 670 18.93 22.63 -5.51
N ASP A 671 18.33 23.65 -6.14
CA ASP A 671 18.18 23.73 -7.61
C ASP A 671 19.52 23.84 -8.38
N ASN A 672 20.61 24.16 -7.68
CA ASN A 672 21.95 24.33 -8.24
C ASN A 672 22.83 23.07 -8.15
N THR A 673 22.46 22.08 -7.32
CA THR A 673 23.20 20.83 -7.17
C THR A 673 22.59 19.76 -8.07
N GLN A 674 23.40 19.15 -8.93
CA GLN A 674 22.94 18.09 -9.82
C GLN A 674 23.02 16.74 -9.11
N VAL A 675 22.01 16.44 -8.28
CA VAL A 675 21.84 15.09 -7.74
C VAL A 675 21.05 14.24 -8.74
N GLN A 676 21.61 13.08 -9.07
CA GLN A 676 21.02 12.20 -10.05
C GLN A 676 19.69 11.64 -9.53
N GLY A 677 18.64 11.61 -10.36
CA GLY A 677 17.39 10.93 -10.01
C GLY A 677 17.43 9.43 -10.32
N PRO A 678 16.40 8.67 -9.92
CA PRO A 678 16.34 7.21 -10.07
C PRO A 678 16.64 6.70 -11.49
N SER A 679 16.03 7.32 -12.51
CA SER A 679 16.24 6.89 -13.91
C SER A 679 17.67 7.17 -14.41
N GLN A 680 18.35 8.19 -13.86
CA GLN A 680 19.75 8.47 -14.20
C GLN A 680 20.67 7.45 -13.54
N ILE A 681 20.45 7.13 -12.26
CA ILE A 681 21.22 6.10 -11.53
C ILE A 681 21.06 4.72 -12.18
N ALA A 682 19.85 4.34 -12.59
CA ALA A 682 19.64 3.10 -13.31
C ALA A 682 20.42 3.04 -14.64
N ASN A 683 20.56 4.18 -15.34
CA ASN A 683 21.41 4.26 -16.53
C ASN A 683 22.89 4.18 -16.17
N THR A 684 23.33 4.76 -15.05
CA THR A 684 24.70 4.61 -14.53
C THR A 684 25.02 3.14 -14.27
N PHE A 685 24.17 2.41 -13.53
CA PHE A 685 24.33 0.96 -13.33
C PHE A 685 24.34 0.15 -14.63
N ALA A 686 23.48 0.52 -15.58
CA ALA A 686 23.41 -0.17 -16.88
C ALA A 686 24.63 0.11 -17.77
N ALA A 687 25.29 1.26 -17.59
CA ALA A 687 26.46 1.68 -18.37
C ALA A 687 27.81 1.28 -17.74
N ASP A 688 27.83 0.91 -16.46
CA ASP A 688 29.05 0.57 -15.75
C ASP A 688 29.69 -0.75 -16.24
N ASP A 689 30.96 -0.67 -16.67
CA ASP A 689 31.68 -1.81 -17.26
C ASP A 689 31.91 -2.96 -16.27
N SER A 690 32.11 -2.66 -14.98
CA SER A 690 32.36 -3.66 -13.94
C SER A 690 31.09 -4.46 -13.66
N ILE A 691 29.95 -3.77 -13.52
CA ILE A 691 28.62 -4.36 -13.35
C ILE A 691 28.27 -5.18 -14.60
N GLN A 692 28.48 -4.64 -15.80
CA GLN A 692 28.19 -5.41 -17.03
C GLN A 692 29.03 -6.68 -17.14
N THR A 693 30.30 -6.63 -16.72
CA THR A 693 31.19 -7.80 -16.69
C THR A 693 30.72 -8.84 -15.66
N ALA A 694 30.31 -8.41 -14.47
CA ALA A 694 29.80 -9.29 -13.42
C ALA A 694 28.46 -9.94 -13.77
N LEU A 695 27.61 -9.23 -14.52
CA LEU A 695 26.31 -9.75 -14.97
C LEU A 695 26.43 -10.66 -16.21
N PHE A 696 27.54 -10.63 -16.93
CA PHE A 696 27.72 -11.40 -18.17
C PHE A 696 27.49 -12.92 -18.00
N PRO A 697 28.01 -13.60 -16.95
CA PRO A 697 27.74 -15.03 -16.73
C PRO A 697 26.25 -15.33 -16.47
N ILE A 698 25.53 -14.41 -15.82
CA ILE A 698 24.09 -14.53 -15.59
C ILE A 698 23.36 -14.43 -16.93
N LYS A 699 23.64 -13.39 -17.72
CA LYS A 699 23.02 -13.13 -19.03
C LYS A 699 23.19 -14.27 -20.04
N GLN A 700 24.21 -15.12 -19.87
CA GLN A 700 24.42 -16.29 -20.73
C GLN A 700 23.46 -17.45 -20.45
N ASN A 701 23.00 -17.60 -19.21
CA ASN A 701 22.27 -18.80 -18.75
C ASN A 701 20.91 -18.46 -18.11
N SER A 702 20.62 -17.18 -17.89
CA SER A 702 19.49 -16.69 -17.10
C SER A 702 19.13 -15.26 -17.51
N ARG A 703 17.87 -14.89 -17.28
CA ARG A 703 17.39 -13.52 -17.39
C ARG A 703 17.79 -12.75 -16.14
N VAL A 704 18.37 -11.57 -16.33
CA VAL A 704 18.61 -10.60 -15.25
C VAL A 704 17.31 -9.86 -14.98
N LEU A 705 16.88 -9.85 -13.72
CA LEU A 705 15.75 -9.07 -13.24
C LEU A 705 16.28 -8.04 -12.25
N TYR A 706 15.99 -6.77 -12.50
CA TYR A 706 16.29 -5.70 -11.56
C TYR A 706 15.11 -5.56 -10.59
N GLY A 707 15.40 -5.52 -9.29
CA GLY A 707 14.43 -5.13 -8.28
C GLY A 707 14.27 -3.62 -8.18
N ASN A 708 13.52 -3.20 -7.18
CA ASN A 708 13.26 -1.79 -6.89
C ASN A 708 14.55 -1.01 -6.64
N LEU A 709 14.64 0.19 -7.21
CA LEU A 709 15.73 1.12 -6.94
C LEU A 709 15.35 1.98 -5.73
N LEU A 710 15.95 1.68 -4.58
CA LEU A 710 15.74 2.37 -3.32
C LEU A 710 16.65 3.59 -3.23
N THR A 711 16.13 4.72 -2.76
CA THR A 711 16.87 5.96 -2.51
C THR A 711 16.85 6.23 -1.01
N LEU A 712 18.01 6.45 -0.40
CA LEU A 712 18.18 6.57 1.05
C LEU A 712 19.04 7.80 1.37
N PRO A 713 18.60 8.70 2.27
CA PRO A 713 19.45 9.76 2.78
C PRO A 713 20.47 9.18 3.78
N VAL A 714 21.75 9.17 3.41
CA VAL A 714 22.83 8.54 4.19
C VAL A 714 24.06 9.45 4.11
N GLY A 715 24.74 9.68 5.24
CA GLY A 715 26.05 10.34 5.22
C GLY A 715 26.03 11.76 4.66
N GLY A 716 24.91 12.48 4.78
CA GLY A 716 24.74 13.81 4.19
C GLY A 716 24.55 13.82 2.68
N GLY A 717 24.48 12.67 2.00
CA GLY A 717 24.12 12.53 0.58
C GLY A 717 23.07 11.43 0.35
N LEU A 718 22.97 10.95 -0.89
CA LEU A 718 21.99 9.92 -1.26
C LEU A 718 22.65 8.63 -1.71
N LEU A 719 22.33 7.56 -0.99
CA LEU A 719 22.66 6.19 -1.35
C LEU A 719 21.52 5.59 -2.17
N TYR A 720 21.88 5.00 -3.31
CA TYR A 720 20.97 4.23 -4.15
C TYR A 720 21.30 2.76 -4.03
N VAL A 721 20.29 1.91 -3.79
CA VAL A 721 20.46 0.46 -3.65
C VAL A 721 19.49 -0.26 -4.58
N GLN A 722 20.00 -1.23 -5.36
CA GLN A 722 19.17 -2.04 -6.25
C GLN A 722 19.56 -3.52 -6.19
N PRO A 723 18.67 -4.41 -5.72
CA PRO A 723 18.90 -5.85 -5.80
C PRO A 723 18.77 -6.36 -7.24
N VAL A 724 19.59 -7.34 -7.60
CA VAL A 724 19.63 -7.96 -8.92
C VAL A 724 19.44 -9.46 -8.81
N TYR A 725 18.37 -9.95 -9.43
CA TYR A 725 17.99 -11.36 -9.43
C TYR A 725 18.36 -12.03 -10.74
N ALA A 726 18.68 -13.31 -10.67
CA ALA A 726 18.80 -14.20 -11.82
C ALA A 726 17.60 -15.15 -11.88
N LEU A 727 16.94 -15.20 -13.02
CA LEU A 727 15.89 -16.17 -13.32
C LEU A 727 16.35 -17.10 -14.44
N ARG A 728 16.48 -18.40 -14.16
CA ARG A 728 16.86 -19.39 -15.17
C ARG A 728 15.73 -19.53 -16.20
N GLU A 729 16.06 -19.41 -17.49
CA GLU A 729 15.05 -19.49 -18.57
C GLU A 729 14.65 -20.93 -18.92
N SER A 730 15.37 -21.93 -18.41
CA SER A 730 15.13 -23.34 -18.69
C SER A 730 14.85 -24.12 -17.41
N GLY A 731 13.78 -24.93 -17.44
CA GLY A 731 13.30 -25.74 -16.31
C GLY A 731 11.87 -25.34 -15.88
N GLN A 732 11.01 -26.33 -15.67
CA GLN A 732 9.77 -26.11 -14.90
C GLN A 732 10.16 -25.80 -13.44
N GLY A 733 9.59 -24.75 -12.84
CA GLY A 733 9.89 -24.36 -11.46
C GLY A 733 11.09 -23.42 -11.27
N ALA A 734 11.57 -22.72 -12.30
CA ALA A 734 12.59 -21.68 -12.12
C ALA A 734 12.01 -20.47 -11.37
N TYR A 735 12.75 -19.95 -10.38
CA TYR A 735 12.40 -18.78 -9.59
C TYR A 735 13.54 -17.75 -9.55
N PRO A 736 13.26 -16.47 -9.26
CA PRO A 736 14.28 -15.44 -9.12
C PRO A 736 15.16 -15.66 -7.88
N VAL A 737 16.47 -15.66 -8.06
CA VAL A 737 17.46 -15.78 -6.96
C VAL A 737 18.28 -14.50 -6.89
N LEU A 738 18.41 -13.91 -5.71
CA LEU A 738 19.25 -12.72 -5.50
C LEU A 738 20.72 -13.07 -5.79
N ARG A 739 21.36 -12.33 -6.69
CA ARG A 739 22.76 -12.57 -7.09
C ARG A 739 23.69 -11.45 -6.67
N PHE A 740 23.25 -10.22 -6.85
CA PHE A 740 24.03 -9.03 -6.54
C PHE A 740 23.14 -7.94 -5.94
N VAL A 741 23.78 -7.06 -5.18
CA VAL A 741 23.26 -5.76 -4.76
C VAL A 741 24.12 -4.72 -5.48
N LEU A 742 23.48 -3.79 -6.18
CA LEU A 742 24.13 -2.62 -6.74
C LEU A 742 23.98 -1.48 -5.75
N ALA A 743 25.04 -0.72 -5.55
CA ALA A 743 25.04 0.49 -4.73
C ALA A 743 25.62 1.65 -5.53
N SER A 744 25.08 2.85 -5.35
CA SER A 744 25.67 4.07 -5.88
C SER A 744 25.57 5.21 -4.89
N PHE A 745 26.67 5.96 -4.75
CA PHE A 745 26.72 7.22 -4.03
C PHE A 745 27.44 8.25 -4.90
N GLY A 746 26.78 9.37 -5.17
CA GLY A 746 27.33 10.37 -6.09
C GLY A 746 27.48 9.84 -7.51
N GLU A 747 28.70 9.89 -8.06
CA GLU A 747 29.02 9.36 -9.40
C GLU A 747 29.59 7.94 -9.37
N ASN A 748 29.90 7.42 -8.17
CA ASN A 748 30.49 6.10 -8.01
C ASN A 748 29.37 5.03 -7.94
N ALA A 749 29.58 3.93 -8.65
CA ALA A 749 28.72 2.77 -8.64
C ALA A 749 29.56 1.52 -8.35
N GLY A 750 29.02 0.62 -7.56
CA GLY A 750 29.67 -0.63 -7.18
C GLY A 750 28.65 -1.75 -7.00
N PHE A 751 29.15 -2.97 -6.85
CA PHE A 751 28.32 -4.14 -6.66
C PHE A 751 28.94 -5.17 -5.72
N GLY A 752 28.09 -5.95 -5.08
CA GLY A 752 28.50 -7.03 -4.17
C GLY A 752 27.44 -8.09 -4.04
N ARG A 753 27.72 -9.20 -3.35
CA ARG A 753 26.70 -10.19 -2.97
C ARG A 753 25.89 -9.75 -1.77
N THR A 754 26.45 -8.84 -0.97
CA THR A 754 25.80 -8.17 0.14
C THR A 754 25.83 -6.66 -0.07
N LEU A 755 25.00 -5.92 0.67
CA LEU A 755 25.05 -4.45 0.65
C LEU A 755 26.43 -3.93 1.09
N ASN A 756 27.04 -4.55 2.10
CA ASN A 756 28.36 -4.14 2.59
C ASN A 756 29.43 -4.29 1.51
N GLU A 757 29.44 -5.43 0.80
CA GLU A 757 30.37 -5.64 -0.33
C GLU A 757 30.15 -4.62 -1.46
N ALA A 758 28.90 -4.24 -1.73
CA ALA A 758 28.59 -3.23 -2.73
C ALA A 758 29.06 -1.83 -2.30
N LEU A 759 28.96 -1.51 -1.01
CA LEU A 759 29.46 -0.25 -0.44
C LEU A 759 30.99 -0.20 -0.44
N ASP A 760 31.66 -1.31 -0.13
CA ASP A 760 33.12 -1.43 -0.22
C ASP A 760 33.63 -1.09 -1.62
N ASP A 761 32.94 -1.62 -2.64
CA ASP A 761 33.25 -1.38 -4.05
C ASP A 761 33.01 0.09 -4.44
N VAL A 762 31.94 0.73 -3.95
CA VAL A 762 31.66 2.16 -4.17
C VAL A 762 32.72 3.08 -3.54
N LEU A 763 33.23 2.72 -2.36
CA LEU A 763 34.18 3.51 -1.59
C LEU A 763 35.65 3.32 -2.03
N GLU A 764 35.93 2.30 -2.86
CA GLU A 764 37.29 1.83 -3.17
C GLU A 764 38.11 1.49 -1.89
N THR A 765 37.45 1.31 -0.75
CA THR A 765 38.06 0.98 0.55
C THR A 765 38.14 -0.53 0.71
N GLY A 766 39.25 -1.05 1.24
CA GLY A 766 39.29 -2.45 1.65
C GLY A 766 38.34 -2.70 2.84
N SER A 767 37.49 -3.73 2.74
CA SER A 767 36.63 -4.34 3.78
C SER A 767 36.05 -3.41 4.86
N PHE A 768 34.81 -2.97 4.69
CA PHE A 768 33.96 -2.41 5.75
C PHE A 768 33.73 -3.47 6.82
N THR A 769 34.13 -3.19 8.06
CA THR A 769 33.89 -4.05 9.22
C THR A 769 32.82 -3.42 10.10
N GLU A 770 31.83 -4.21 10.52
CA GLU A 770 30.67 -3.68 11.25
C GLU A 770 31.06 -3.05 12.60
N PRO A 771 30.55 -1.86 12.93
CA PRO A 771 30.54 -1.37 14.30
C PRO A 771 29.64 -2.25 15.17
N GLY A 772 30.24 -2.95 16.15
CA GLY A 772 29.51 -3.71 17.18
C GLY A 772 29.70 -5.22 17.17
N LEU A 773 30.44 -5.78 16.21
CA LEU A 773 31.00 -7.13 16.34
C LEU A 773 32.43 -6.97 16.89
N ASP A 774 32.61 -7.14 18.19
CA ASP A 774 33.94 -7.24 18.80
C ASP A 774 34.63 -8.53 18.30
N PRO A 775 35.66 -8.47 17.43
CA PRO A 775 36.50 -9.62 17.14
C PRO A 775 37.61 -9.64 18.21
N GLY A 776 37.19 -9.77 19.46
CA GLY A 776 37.99 -9.46 20.64
C GLY A 776 38.13 -10.61 21.62
N ALA A 777 38.42 -11.82 21.13
CA ALA A 777 38.94 -12.88 21.99
C ALA A 777 40.16 -13.55 21.35
N GLY A 778 41.31 -12.88 21.51
CA GLY A 778 42.61 -13.53 21.67
C GLY A 778 43.47 -13.68 20.42
N SER A 779 44.21 -12.63 20.07
CA SER A 779 45.57 -12.82 19.53
C SER A 779 46.49 -13.25 20.67
N PRO A 780 47.15 -14.43 20.65
CA PRO A 780 48.11 -14.79 21.67
C PRO A 780 49.47 -14.13 21.38
N ASP A 781 50.01 -13.49 22.42
CA ASP A 781 51.41 -13.06 22.53
C ASP A 781 52.35 -14.28 22.34
N PRO A 782 53.49 -14.15 21.63
CA PRO A 782 54.33 -15.27 21.26
C PRO A 782 55.38 -15.52 22.32
N ASP A 783 55.03 -16.14 23.45
CA ASP A 783 56.02 -16.80 24.33
C ASP A 783 55.32 -17.67 25.40
N GLY A 784 55.05 -18.93 25.04
CA GLY A 784 54.59 -19.98 25.95
C GLY A 784 54.88 -21.38 25.37
N PRO A 785 55.30 -22.37 26.18
CA PRO A 785 55.78 -23.67 25.68
C PRO A 785 54.62 -24.54 25.16
N PRO A 786 54.91 -25.53 24.27
CA PRO A 786 53.93 -26.05 23.33
C PRO A 786 52.93 -27.00 23.99
N THR A 787 51.64 -26.80 23.71
CA THR A 787 50.57 -27.77 23.91
C THR A 787 50.05 -28.26 22.56
N THR A 788 49.97 -29.58 22.45
CA THR A 788 49.61 -30.39 21.29
C THR A 788 48.17 -30.19 20.81
N GLY A 789 48.00 -30.01 19.49
CA GLY A 789 46.73 -29.90 18.77
C GLY A 789 46.32 -28.45 18.46
N THR A 790 46.90 -27.84 17.43
CA THR A 790 46.53 -26.46 17.00
C THR A 790 45.67 -26.47 15.73
N PRO A 791 44.81 -25.45 15.50
CA PRO A 791 44.07 -25.26 14.23
C PRO A 791 44.96 -25.25 12.98
N GLU A 792 46.24 -24.90 13.15
CA GLU A 792 47.25 -24.93 12.09
C GLU A 792 47.62 -26.36 11.67
N GLU A 793 47.59 -27.33 12.60
CA GLU A 793 47.82 -28.76 12.31
C GLU A 793 46.65 -29.36 11.53
N VAL A 794 45.41 -29.00 11.89
CA VAL A 794 44.20 -29.39 11.14
C VAL A 794 44.24 -28.83 9.72
N LEU A 795 44.56 -27.54 9.56
CA LEU A 795 44.68 -26.90 8.25
C LEU A 795 45.81 -27.48 7.41
N ASP A 796 46.92 -27.89 8.02
CA ASP A 796 48.02 -28.54 7.30
C ASP A 796 47.65 -29.95 6.83
N LEU A 797 46.98 -30.74 7.66
CA LEU A 797 46.47 -32.08 7.30
C LEU A 797 45.45 -31.99 6.16
N LEU A 798 44.55 -31.00 6.19
CA LEU A 798 43.59 -30.76 5.09
C LEU A 798 44.28 -30.35 3.79
N ARG A 799 45.31 -29.48 3.86
CA ARG A 799 46.12 -29.12 2.68
C ARG A 799 46.87 -30.32 2.09
N GLN A 800 47.40 -31.19 2.94
CA GLN A 800 48.05 -32.42 2.50
C GLN A 800 47.07 -33.41 1.87
N ALA A 801 45.85 -33.53 2.42
CA ALA A 801 44.78 -34.36 1.85
C ALA A 801 44.38 -33.86 0.46
N ASP A 802 44.19 -32.56 0.29
CA ASP A 802 43.84 -31.95 -1.01
C ASP A 802 44.92 -32.18 -2.07
N ALA A 803 46.20 -32.02 -1.70
CA ALA A 803 47.32 -32.34 -2.58
C ALA A 803 47.32 -33.82 -3.02
N LYS A 804 46.96 -34.74 -2.12
CA LYS A 804 46.87 -36.18 -2.44
C LYS A 804 45.69 -36.51 -3.34
N TYR A 805 44.54 -35.83 -3.18
CA TYR A 805 43.42 -35.96 -4.12
C TYR A 805 43.78 -35.43 -5.51
N ALA A 806 44.48 -34.30 -5.60
CA ALA A 806 44.95 -33.78 -6.88
C ALA A 806 45.92 -34.74 -7.59
N GLU A 807 46.87 -35.35 -6.86
CA GLU A 807 47.76 -36.38 -7.40
C GLU A 807 46.98 -37.65 -7.81
N ALA A 808 45.97 -38.06 -7.04
CA ALA A 808 45.13 -39.22 -7.35
C ALA A 808 44.37 -38.99 -8.67
N GLN A 809 43.83 -37.79 -8.87
CA GLN A 809 43.07 -37.44 -10.06
C GLN A 809 43.95 -37.41 -11.32
N GLN A 810 45.21 -36.96 -11.20
CA GLN A 810 46.21 -37.10 -12.26
C GLN A 810 46.55 -38.57 -12.56
N ALA A 811 46.66 -39.43 -11.53
CA ALA A 811 46.91 -40.86 -11.72
C ALA A 811 45.73 -41.57 -12.41
N LEU A 812 44.49 -41.16 -12.10
CA LEU A 812 43.28 -41.66 -12.73
C LEU A 812 43.21 -41.27 -14.21
N GLN A 813 43.52 -40.01 -14.54
CA GLN A 813 43.61 -39.54 -15.93
C GLN A 813 44.71 -40.26 -16.72
N GLY A 814 45.81 -40.65 -16.04
CA GLY A 814 46.89 -41.46 -16.61
C GLY A 814 46.60 -42.96 -16.71
N GLY A 815 45.42 -43.43 -16.25
CA GLY A 815 45.02 -44.84 -16.28
C GLY A 815 45.71 -45.74 -15.24
N ASP A 816 46.47 -45.18 -14.29
CA ASP A 816 47.13 -45.91 -13.21
C ASP A 816 46.20 -46.04 -12.00
N THR A 817 45.27 -46.99 -12.11
CA THR A 817 44.21 -47.24 -11.12
C THR A 817 44.76 -47.73 -9.77
N VAL A 818 45.93 -48.38 -9.75
CA VAL A 818 46.58 -48.85 -8.51
C VAL A 818 47.22 -47.68 -7.77
N ARG A 819 47.80 -46.71 -8.49
CA ARG A 819 48.33 -45.48 -7.90
C ARG A 819 47.21 -44.56 -7.44
N TRP A 820 46.13 -44.42 -8.22
CA TRP A 820 44.93 -43.69 -7.81
C TRP A 820 44.37 -44.22 -6.48
N ALA A 821 44.08 -45.52 -6.39
CA ALA A 821 43.49 -46.11 -5.18
C ALA A 821 44.38 -45.90 -3.93
N ARG A 822 45.70 -45.96 -4.09
CA ARG A 822 46.66 -45.71 -3.01
C ARG A 822 46.66 -44.24 -2.56
N LEU A 823 46.63 -43.30 -3.50
CA LEU A 823 46.64 -41.87 -3.20
C LEU A 823 45.31 -41.41 -2.60
N THR A 824 44.18 -41.95 -3.06
CA THR A 824 42.86 -41.71 -2.48
C THR A 824 42.80 -42.18 -1.03
N SER A 825 43.25 -43.41 -0.74
CA SER A 825 43.31 -43.91 0.65
C SER A 825 44.24 -43.07 1.55
N GLN A 826 45.35 -42.56 1.01
CA GLN A 826 46.22 -41.65 1.77
C GLN A 826 45.57 -40.29 2.05
N ALA A 827 44.76 -39.79 1.11
CA ALA A 827 44.02 -38.55 1.30
C ALA A 827 42.89 -38.70 2.33
N GLU A 828 42.18 -39.83 2.32
CA GLU A 828 41.16 -40.19 3.30
C GLU A 828 41.76 -40.32 4.72
N ASP A 829 42.92 -40.98 4.85
CA ASP A 829 43.62 -41.10 6.14
C ASP A 829 44.06 -39.74 6.70
N LEU A 830 44.49 -38.81 5.84
CA LEU A 830 44.87 -37.44 6.24
C LEU A 830 43.65 -36.61 6.64
N PHE A 831 42.53 -36.79 5.93
CA PHE A 831 41.28 -36.14 6.28
C PHE A 831 40.72 -36.65 7.62
N GLN A 832 40.80 -37.96 7.87
CA GLN A 832 40.41 -38.53 9.16
C GLN A 832 41.30 -38.03 10.30
N GLN A 833 42.62 -37.93 10.08
CA GLN A 833 43.53 -37.32 11.06
C GLN A 833 43.19 -35.85 11.34
N ALA A 834 42.74 -35.10 10.32
CA ALA A 834 42.30 -33.72 10.50
C ALA A 834 41.03 -33.64 11.35
N LEU A 835 40.07 -34.56 11.16
CA LEU A 835 38.86 -34.65 11.97
C LEU A 835 39.18 -35.03 13.42
N ASP A 836 40.01 -36.05 13.63
CA ASP A 836 40.40 -36.50 14.97
C ASP A 836 41.18 -35.39 15.73
N ALA A 837 42.00 -34.62 15.00
CA ALA A 837 42.70 -33.45 15.54
C ALA A 837 41.76 -32.29 15.87
N ALA A 838 40.71 -32.07 15.07
CA ALA A 838 39.68 -31.06 15.33
C ALA A 838 38.82 -31.41 16.55
N GLU A 839 38.39 -32.68 16.68
CA GLU A 839 37.64 -33.17 17.84
C GLU A 839 38.47 -33.08 19.14
N SER A 840 39.78 -33.34 19.04
CA SER A 840 40.71 -33.21 20.17
C SER A 840 40.90 -31.75 20.62
N ALA A 841 40.77 -30.79 19.69
CA ALA A 841 40.83 -29.36 19.99
C ALA A 841 39.55 -28.85 20.68
N GLU A 842 38.38 -29.37 20.32
CA GLU A 842 37.09 -29.06 20.97
C GLU A 842 36.99 -29.66 22.39
N GLY A 843 37.55 -30.86 22.60
CA GLY A 843 37.55 -31.52 23.91
C GLY A 843 38.32 -30.78 25.02
N ALA A 844 39.31 -29.97 24.67
CA ALA A 844 40.10 -29.19 25.63
C ALA A 844 39.37 -27.93 26.15
N GLY A 845 38.38 -27.41 25.42
CA GLY A 845 37.61 -26.21 25.78
C GLY A 845 36.51 -26.45 26.82
N SER A 846 36.06 -27.69 27.01
CA SER A 846 34.94 -28.03 27.91
C SER A 846 35.34 -28.33 29.37
N GLY A 847 36.64 -28.31 29.70
CA GLY A 847 37.17 -28.63 31.03
C GLY A 847 37.35 -27.46 32.01
N GLN A 848 37.05 -26.22 31.61
CA GLN A 848 37.21 -25.02 32.44
C GLN A 848 35.86 -24.31 32.71
N SER A 849 34.88 -25.02 33.28
CA SER A 849 33.70 -24.36 33.89
C SER A 849 33.22 -25.04 35.19
N SER A 850 34.12 -25.68 35.93
CA SER A 850 33.85 -26.09 37.31
C SER A 850 35.02 -25.71 38.22
N GLY A 851 34.91 -24.53 38.84
CA GLY A 851 35.84 -23.98 39.82
C GLY A 851 35.42 -22.59 40.27
#